data_AF-E2SQ14-F1
#
_entry.id   AF-E2SQ14-F1
#
_cell.length_a   1.000
_cell.length_b   1.000
_cell.length_c   1.000
_cell.angle_alpha   90.00
_cell.angle_beta   90.00
_cell.angle_gamma   90.00
#
_symmetry.space_group_name_H-M   'P 1'
#
loop_
_entity.id
_entity.type
_entity.pdbx_description
1 polymer ?
#
loop_
_entity_poly.entity_id
_entity_poly.type
_entity_poly.pdbx_seq_one_letter_code
_entity_poly.pdbx_strand_id
1 'polypeptide(L)'
;MRAAKDGEDMIKVSEAFADAAGADVIHPASYIVLGDERIVPVSYQLQDAVYDEDSQNFLGTFISRYGEMVLILERELPLQDEQFQLYTGFQLADGSMEYVTQGTFYIYEVQEEQHDIQKTIRFADARILFNKPLQEVTYPLSVKQMLDTVCEQVQVPCMDITGLPNADFIINKEVYWGENATCADVVKAIAQAVAGFALITTDGALCIRWFFDTVSQWNADTYFTLESHDVFGPVNSVVLGRQPQNDNIYLRDEESVKANGLCEFQINDNPILDLDRKTTIQPIFERLKGFSYTPLHMEGKGNPALERGDRLQVTLLQDTHMDSYVFQHELSFDGALISTVETPALTKTQIEYSAADSIEKRILQTELKVDKVKGEITSQIQDTVTKVERIEASRRYEVKVQSSNGTVFRNGDIDTVLSVQILSWDEDITSVVSDEAVSWTRISADTTGDKTWSRTGKSVQITAADFTDSAIFTCEWNGYRTLLSLVNVYDGQKGAPGKAGEDGKTTYFHVKYAPVENPSDDQISETPNSYIGTYVDYSPEDSTMAAAYTWARIQGKDGIPGINGADGKTSYLHIRYSDDGGQTFTSLDGKTPGIYIGQYTDFTQTDSLDVAAYTWAKVKGDNDIISAPSAPERTDCMWLDTSTKRSMLKKYNYDTSQWEVVNDFSADISAVEETILNISSSSLTATKDEIRAMVENGYLTKNEADELEQRITKSIIEQQSDTVTIRFNESKELVEKLEGVVQTNKEEIEKFIRFIKGRIEIGESDSAFSLEITNEKIAFLDRGSEIAYISNSQLVITDANIQNSLSVGKFHFVPRSNGNMSIKYIP
;
A
#
# COMPACT_ATOMS: atom_id res chain seq x y z
N MET A 1 7.47 17.59 -27.77
CA MET A 1 7.95 16.35 -27.12
C MET A 1 9.34 16.63 -26.60
N ARG A 2 9.51 16.73 -25.28
CA ARG A 2 10.83 16.61 -24.64
C ARG A 2 11.26 15.15 -24.75
N ALA A 3 12.53 14.92 -25.08
CA ALA A 3 13.09 13.56 -25.09
C ALA A 3 13.28 13.11 -23.64
N ALA A 4 12.93 11.86 -23.30
CA ALA A 4 13.40 11.23 -22.07
C ALA A 4 14.90 10.97 -22.24
N LYS A 5 15.70 12.03 -22.10
CA LYS A 5 17.15 11.91 -22.01
C LYS A 5 17.52 11.83 -20.54
N ASP A 6 18.30 10.82 -20.21
CA ASP A 6 18.94 10.67 -18.90
C ASP A 6 19.55 12.03 -18.48
N GLY A 7 18.94 12.70 -17.49
CA GLY A 7 19.46 13.92 -16.83
C GLY A 7 18.89 15.28 -17.26
N GLU A 8 17.90 15.40 -18.17
CA GLU A 8 17.39 16.73 -18.60
C GLU A 8 16.19 17.28 -17.80
N ASP A 9 15.47 16.45 -17.04
CA ASP A 9 14.24 16.82 -16.31
C ASP A 9 14.40 16.83 -14.77
N MET A 10 15.60 17.19 -14.30
CA MET A 10 15.87 17.40 -12.88
C MET A 10 15.15 18.65 -12.37
N ILE A 11 14.68 18.61 -11.12
CA ILE A 11 14.37 19.84 -10.38
C ILE A 11 15.66 20.67 -10.25
N LYS A 12 15.78 21.71 -11.07
CA LYS A 12 16.90 22.65 -10.99
C LYS A 12 16.64 23.67 -9.90
N VAL A 13 17.51 23.66 -8.90
CA VAL A 13 17.53 24.65 -7.83
C VAL A 13 18.73 25.57 -7.97
N SER A 14 18.62 26.79 -7.43
CA SER A 14 19.76 27.70 -7.39
C SER A 14 20.85 27.21 -6.42
N GLU A 15 22.08 27.72 -6.57
CA GLU A 15 23.16 27.47 -5.61
C GLU A 15 22.77 27.97 -4.20
N ALA A 16 22.07 29.11 -4.12
CA ALA A 16 21.57 29.67 -2.87
C ALA A 16 20.53 28.75 -2.19
N PHE A 17 19.72 28.04 -2.97
CA PHE A 17 18.78 27.05 -2.44
C PHE A 17 19.50 25.84 -1.85
N ALA A 18 20.52 25.33 -2.55
CA ALA A 18 21.34 24.22 -2.05
C ALA A 18 22.05 24.60 -0.75
N ASP A 19 22.59 25.82 -0.67
CA ASP A 19 23.20 26.36 0.55
C ASP A 19 22.18 26.49 1.69
N ALA A 20 20.97 26.98 1.40
CA ALA A 20 19.90 27.12 2.38
C ALA A 20 19.41 25.75 2.91
N ALA A 21 19.36 24.72 2.06
CA ALA A 21 19.01 23.36 2.45
C ALA A 21 20.09 22.72 3.36
N GLY A 22 21.36 23.07 3.16
CA GLY A 22 22.49 22.61 3.95
C GLY A 22 22.76 23.39 5.24
N ALA A 23 22.08 24.52 5.47
CA ALA A 23 22.31 25.39 6.62
C ALA A 23 21.98 24.70 7.97
N ASP A 24 22.61 25.16 9.05
CA ASP A 24 22.37 24.66 10.41
C ASP A 24 20.90 24.77 10.82
N VAL A 25 20.26 25.89 10.43
CA VAL A 25 18.85 26.17 10.64
C VAL A 25 18.20 26.39 9.28
N ILE A 26 17.21 25.56 8.96
CA ILE A 26 16.41 25.69 7.75
C ILE A 26 15.09 26.42 8.07
N HIS A 27 14.62 27.22 7.13
CA HIS A 27 13.33 27.92 7.21
C HIS A 27 12.42 27.43 6.07
N PRO A 28 11.84 26.23 6.20
CA PRO A 28 10.98 25.67 5.17
C PRO A 28 9.64 26.39 5.12
N ALA A 29 9.08 26.52 3.93
CA ALA A 29 7.70 26.92 3.74
C ALA A 29 7.08 26.10 2.62
N SER A 30 5.78 25.84 2.76
CA SER A 30 5.01 25.14 1.75
C SER A 30 3.69 25.84 1.48
N TYR A 31 3.17 25.67 0.29
CA TYR A 31 1.82 26.08 -0.08
C TYR A 31 1.28 25.20 -1.20
N ILE A 32 -0.03 25.12 -1.28
CA ILE A 32 -0.73 24.53 -2.41
C ILE A 32 -1.42 25.61 -3.24
N VAL A 33 -1.61 25.33 -4.52
CA VAL A 33 -2.48 26.08 -5.42
C VAL A 33 -3.65 25.20 -5.79
N LEU A 34 -4.85 25.56 -5.31
CA LEU A 34 -6.12 24.88 -5.59
C LEU A 34 -7.02 25.87 -6.36
N GLY A 35 -7.24 25.62 -7.65
CA GLY A 35 -7.89 26.60 -8.53
C GLY A 35 -7.11 27.93 -8.57
N ASP A 36 -7.76 29.01 -8.14
CA ASP A 36 -7.15 30.35 -8.03
C ASP A 36 -6.66 30.70 -6.62
N GLU A 37 -6.77 29.77 -5.66
CA GLU A 37 -6.43 29.99 -4.25
C GLU A 37 -5.06 29.43 -3.89
N ARG A 38 -4.30 30.23 -3.14
CA ARG A 38 -3.07 29.80 -2.50
C ARG A 38 -3.34 29.51 -1.02
N ILE A 39 -3.16 28.26 -0.62
CA ILE A 39 -3.45 27.79 0.73
C ILE A 39 -2.16 27.27 1.35
N VAL A 40 -1.91 27.62 2.61
CA VAL A 40 -0.74 27.12 3.36
C VAL A 40 -1.19 25.88 4.14
N PRO A 41 -0.60 24.69 3.89
CA PRO A 41 -0.93 23.51 4.67
C PRO A 41 -0.41 23.66 6.11
N VAL A 42 -1.16 23.11 7.06
CA VAL A 42 -0.71 22.97 8.45
C VAL A 42 0.41 21.93 8.50
N SER A 43 0.17 20.80 7.85
CA SER A 43 1.13 19.72 7.69
C SER A 43 0.83 18.90 6.43
N TYR A 44 1.84 18.19 5.94
CA TYR A 44 1.65 17.12 4.97
C TYR A 44 2.73 16.05 5.08
N GLN A 45 2.39 14.86 4.61
CA GLN A 45 3.33 13.78 4.34
C GLN A 45 3.20 13.40 2.88
N LEU A 46 4.33 13.36 2.18
CA LEU A 46 4.42 13.03 0.77
C LEU A 46 5.39 11.87 0.60
N GLN A 47 4.92 10.77 0.03
CA GLN A 47 5.67 9.52 -0.05
C GLN A 47 5.58 8.89 -1.44
N ASP A 48 6.62 8.16 -1.79
CA ASP A 48 6.78 7.46 -3.05
C ASP A 48 7.85 6.37 -2.96
N ALA A 49 7.64 5.26 -3.68
CA ALA A 49 8.55 4.12 -3.68
C ALA A 49 8.76 3.57 -5.11
N VAL A 50 10.03 3.44 -5.51
CA VAL A 50 10.52 2.76 -6.73
C VAL A 50 10.49 1.25 -6.57
N TYR A 51 10.36 0.75 -5.33
CA TYR A 51 10.38 -0.67 -5.02
C TYR A 51 8.96 -1.19 -4.81
N ASP A 52 8.67 -2.34 -5.42
CA ASP A 52 7.44 -3.09 -5.20
C ASP A 52 7.76 -4.29 -4.30
N GLU A 53 7.26 -4.27 -3.07
CA GLU A 53 7.51 -5.33 -2.07
C GLU A 53 7.03 -6.70 -2.54
N ASP A 54 5.96 -6.74 -3.34
CA ASP A 54 5.38 -7.98 -3.84
C ASP A 54 6.28 -8.64 -4.89
N SER A 55 6.84 -7.85 -5.80
CA SER A 55 7.72 -8.34 -6.88
C SER A 55 9.20 -8.33 -6.53
N GLN A 56 9.59 -7.67 -5.43
CA GLN A 56 10.97 -7.44 -4.98
C GLN A 56 11.89 -6.95 -6.10
N ASN A 57 11.33 -6.14 -7.00
CA ASN A 57 12.01 -5.68 -8.20
C ASN A 57 11.81 -4.17 -8.32
N PHE A 58 12.88 -3.45 -8.64
CA PHE A 58 12.78 -2.02 -8.95
C PHE A 58 12.56 -1.77 -10.44
N LEU A 59 12.81 -2.76 -11.31
CA LEU A 59 12.52 -2.65 -12.73
C LEU A 59 11.03 -2.82 -13.02
N GLY A 60 10.53 -1.89 -13.82
CA GLY A 60 9.12 -1.70 -14.18
C GLY A 60 8.14 -1.67 -13.04
N THR A 61 8.56 -1.07 -11.94
CA THR A 61 7.63 -0.42 -11.04
C THR A 61 7.01 0.80 -11.72
N PHE A 62 5.78 1.09 -11.33
CA PHE A 62 5.08 2.31 -11.74
C PHE A 62 4.70 3.07 -10.47
N ILE A 63 5.60 3.99 -10.13
CA ILE A 63 5.64 4.74 -8.89
C ILE A 63 4.44 5.68 -8.85
N SER A 64 3.74 5.68 -7.72
CA SER A 64 2.78 6.72 -7.39
C SER A 64 3.36 7.58 -6.29
N ARG A 65 3.28 8.90 -6.46
CA ARG A 65 3.46 9.87 -5.38
C ARG A 65 2.12 10.12 -4.72
N TYR A 66 2.03 9.87 -3.43
CA TYR A 66 0.79 10.05 -2.67
C TYR A 66 1.07 10.56 -1.27
N GLY A 67 0.02 11.02 -0.59
CA GLY A 67 0.20 11.67 0.69
C GLY A 67 -1.09 12.00 1.40
N GLU A 68 -0.92 12.53 2.60
CA GLU A 68 -1.96 13.09 3.45
C GLU A 68 -1.57 14.52 3.84
N MET A 69 -2.55 15.43 3.89
CA MET A 69 -2.32 16.84 4.18
C MET A 69 -3.46 17.40 5.03
N VAL A 70 -3.10 18.24 5.99
CA VAL A 70 -4.03 18.96 6.86
C VAL A 70 -4.12 20.41 6.40
N LEU A 71 -5.34 20.86 6.12
CA LEU A 71 -5.66 22.22 5.69
C LEU A 71 -6.59 22.90 6.70
N ILE A 72 -6.40 24.22 6.88
CA ILE A 72 -7.37 25.08 7.55
C ILE A 72 -8.03 25.95 6.48
N LEU A 73 -9.34 25.82 6.34
CA LEU A 73 -10.14 26.53 5.35
C LEU A 73 -11.14 27.43 6.06
N GLU A 74 -11.01 28.75 5.88
CA GLU A 74 -11.92 29.76 6.45
C GLU A 74 -13.31 29.75 5.79
N ARG A 75 -13.48 28.99 4.72
CA ARG A 75 -14.72 28.81 3.95
C ARG A 75 -14.82 27.40 3.42
N GLU A 76 -16.04 26.92 3.17
CA GLU A 76 -16.24 25.66 2.46
C GLU A 76 -15.73 25.76 1.02
N LEU A 77 -14.75 24.91 0.68
CA LEU A 77 -14.31 24.65 -0.68
C LEU A 77 -14.71 23.22 -1.07
N PRO A 78 -15.17 22.99 -2.31
CA PRO A 78 -15.30 21.64 -2.84
C PRO A 78 -13.89 21.08 -3.02
N LEU A 79 -13.51 20.09 -2.21
CA LEU A 79 -12.17 19.49 -2.25
C LEU A 79 -12.15 18.16 -2.98
N GLN A 80 -13.29 17.48 -3.09
CA GLN A 80 -13.35 16.14 -3.66
C GLN A 80 -13.22 16.20 -5.19
N ASP A 81 -12.36 15.32 -5.74
CA ASP A 81 -12.04 15.23 -7.17
C ASP A 81 -11.35 16.46 -7.78
N GLU A 82 -10.92 17.41 -6.94
CA GLU A 82 -10.12 18.54 -7.36
C GLU A 82 -8.63 18.19 -7.46
N GLN A 83 -7.91 18.95 -8.29
CA GLN A 83 -6.46 18.86 -8.42
C GLN A 83 -5.78 20.10 -7.81
N PHE A 84 -4.62 19.90 -7.21
CA PHE A 84 -3.79 20.99 -6.70
C PHE A 84 -2.33 20.79 -7.04
N GLN A 85 -1.57 21.88 -7.01
CA GLN A 85 -0.13 21.84 -7.16
C GLN A 85 0.55 22.20 -5.84
N LEU A 86 1.47 21.35 -5.39
CA LEU A 86 2.20 21.53 -4.14
C LEU A 86 3.56 22.17 -4.41
N TYR A 87 3.91 23.18 -3.61
CA TYR A 87 5.18 23.86 -3.66
C TYR A 87 5.83 23.82 -2.29
N THR A 88 7.11 23.46 -2.23
CA THR A 88 7.90 23.41 -0.99
C THR A 88 9.25 24.04 -1.25
N GLY A 89 9.71 24.89 -0.33
CA GLY A 89 10.90 25.69 -0.54
C GLY A 89 11.54 26.17 0.75
N PHE A 90 12.59 26.96 0.60
CA PHE A 90 13.35 27.54 1.71
C PHE A 90 13.46 29.05 1.58
N GLN A 91 13.62 29.70 2.73
CA GLN A 91 14.09 31.07 2.78
C GLN A 91 15.60 31.11 2.51
N LEU A 92 16.00 31.90 1.53
CA LEU A 92 17.40 32.13 1.16
C LEU A 92 18.05 33.12 2.14
N ALA A 93 19.39 33.20 2.11
CA ALA A 93 20.16 34.09 2.99
C ALA A 93 19.84 35.59 2.82
N ASP A 94 19.33 36.01 1.66
CA ASP A 94 18.87 37.38 1.40
C ASP A 94 17.45 37.66 1.91
N GLY A 95 16.79 36.67 2.51
CA GLY A 95 15.43 36.72 3.03
C GLY A 95 14.34 36.42 2.00
N SER A 96 14.68 36.20 0.72
CA SER A 96 13.72 35.81 -0.31
C SER A 96 13.34 34.32 -0.21
N MET A 97 12.20 33.94 -0.80
CA MET A 97 11.75 32.54 -0.83
C MET A 97 11.96 31.94 -2.21
N GLU A 98 12.60 30.77 -2.27
CA GLU A 98 12.68 29.94 -3.48
C GLU A 98 11.90 28.65 -3.26
N TYR A 99 10.97 28.34 -4.17
CA TYR A 99 10.08 27.19 -4.08
C TYR A 99 10.33 26.21 -5.22
N VAL A 100 10.22 24.93 -4.87
CA VAL A 100 10.26 23.80 -5.79
C VAL A 100 8.87 23.20 -5.91
N THR A 101 8.41 22.96 -7.14
CA THR A 101 7.17 22.21 -7.38
C THR A 101 7.36 20.74 -7.01
N GLN A 102 6.46 20.22 -6.18
CA GLN A 102 6.42 18.81 -5.79
C GLN A 102 5.57 17.97 -6.75
N GLY A 103 4.84 18.62 -7.66
CA GLY A 103 3.96 17.96 -8.62
C GLY A 103 2.50 18.37 -8.49
N THR A 104 1.71 17.82 -9.41
CA THR A 104 0.25 17.99 -9.46
C THR A 104 -0.41 16.74 -8.90
N PHE A 105 -1.37 16.93 -7.99
CA PHE A 105 -2.01 15.86 -7.25
C PHE A 105 -3.53 15.96 -7.35
N TYR A 106 -4.19 14.81 -7.25
CA TYR A 106 -5.64 14.62 -7.26
C TYR A 106 -6.10 14.20 -5.87
N ILE A 107 -7.10 14.90 -5.33
CA ILE A 107 -7.70 14.59 -4.04
C ILE A 107 -8.71 13.47 -4.22
N TYR A 108 -8.49 12.32 -3.57
CA TYR A 108 -9.38 11.17 -3.67
C TYR A 108 -10.15 10.87 -2.38
N GLU A 109 -9.73 11.45 -1.24
CA GLU A 109 -10.42 11.30 0.04
C GLU A 109 -10.34 12.61 0.84
N VAL A 110 -11.45 12.98 1.47
CA VAL A 110 -11.54 14.14 2.38
C VAL A 110 -12.17 13.66 3.67
N GLN A 111 -11.49 13.85 4.79
CA GLN A 111 -11.97 13.51 6.13
C GLN A 111 -12.41 14.79 6.85
N GLU A 112 -13.64 14.77 7.37
CA GLU A 112 -14.20 15.85 8.18
C GLU A 112 -13.80 15.66 9.64
N GLU A 113 -13.21 16.71 10.25
CA GLU A 113 -12.88 16.72 11.67
C GLU A 113 -13.96 17.44 12.50
N GLN A 114 -13.94 17.24 13.83
CA GLN A 114 -14.91 17.83 14.77
C GLN A 114 -14.94 19.38 14.76
N HIS A 115 -13.98 20.03 14.11
CA HIS A 115 -13.89 21.47 13.93
C HIS A 115 -14.14 21.83 12.44
N ASP A 116 -15.17 22.63 12.19
CA ASP A 116 -15.74 22.93 10.85
C ASP A 116 -14.75 23.50 9.81
N ILE A 117 -13.58 23.98 10.25
CA ILE A 117 -12.57 24.63 9.39
C ILE A 117 -11.32 23.78 9.10
N GLN A 118 -11.08 22.69 9.84
CA GLN A 118 -9.92 21.82 9.61
C GLN A 118 -10.33 20.62 8.76
N LYS A 119 -9.60 20.36 7.67
CA LYS A 119 -9.85 19.23 6.77
C LYS A 119 -8.57 18.44 6.53
N THR A 120 -8.68 17.12 6.59
CA THR A 120 -7.59 16.21 6.24
C THR A 120 -7.89 15.61 4.87
N ILE A 121 -6.99 15.81 3.92
CA ILE A 121 -7.12 15.32 2.54
C ILE A 121 -6.09 14.25 2.24
N ARG A 122 -6.47 13.25 1.45
CA ARG A 122 -5.55 12.31 0.84
C ARG A 122 -5.53 12.46 -0.66
N PHE A 123 -4.33 12.39 -1.21
CA PHE A 123 -4.08 12.75 -2.59
C PHE A 123 -3.00 11.88 -3.20
N ALA A 124 -3.06 11.75 -4.53
CA ALA A 124 -2.09 11.00 -5.32
C ALA A 124 -1.85 11.68 -6.67
N ASP A 125 -0.73 11.37 -7.31
CA ASP A 125 -0.39 11.86 -8.64
C ASP A 125 -1.24 11.23 -9.75
N ALA A 126 -1.00 11.64 -10.99
CA ALA A 126 -1.74 11.17 -12.17
C ALA A 126 -1.67 9.65 -12.40
N ARG A 127 -0.83 8.90 -11.66
CA ARG A 127 -0.76 7.43 -11.76
C ARG A 127 -2.12 6.79 -11.49
N ILE A 128 -2.96 7.39 -10.63
CA ILE A 128 -4.33 6.88 -10.36
C ILE A 128 -5.19 6.77 -11.64
N LEU A 129 -4.93 7.60 -12.65
CA LEU A 129 -5.65 7.62 -13.92
C LEU A 129 -5.34 6.40 -14.79
N PHE A 130 -4.24 5.69 -14.51
CA PHE A 130 -3.82 4.48 -15.21
C PHE A 130 -4.50 3.20 -14.70
N ASN A 131 -5.33 3.28 -13.66
CA ASN A 131 -6.17 2.17 -13.20
C ASN A 131 -7.36 1.88 -14.15
N LYS A 132 -7.38 2.47 -15.35
CA LYS A 132 -8.37 2.22 -16.40
C LYS A 132 -8.05 0.92 -17.15
N PRO A 133 -9.05 0.11 -17.53
CA PRO A 133 -8.86 -1.06 -18.39
C PRO A 133 -8.22 -0.67 -19.72
N LEU A 134 -7.31 -1.50 -20.21
CA LEU A 134 -6.69 -1.32 -21.53
C LEU A 134 -7.75 -1.46 -22.64
N GLN A 135 -7.87 -0.45 -23.50
CA GLN A 135 -8.72 -0.53 -24.69
C GLN A 135 -7.98 -1.19 -25.87
N GLU A 136 -8.73 -1.58 -26.90
CA GLU A 136 -8.19 -2.27 -28.08
C GLU A 136 -7.02 -1.51 -28.74
N VAL A 137 -5.89 -2.20 -28.94
CA VAL A 137 -4.68 -1.66 -29.53
C VAL A 137 -4.46 -2.27 -30.92
N THR A 138 -4.07 -1.44 -31.88
CA THR A 138 -3.77 -1.91 -33.26
C THR A 138 -2.30 -2.31 -33.40
N TYR A 139 -2.06 -3.49 -33.94
CA TYR A 139 -0.73 -4.05 -34.21
C TYR A 139 -0.44 -4.10 -35.73
N PRO A 140 0.84 -4.05 -36.16
CA PRO A 140 2.06 -3.99 -35.36
C PRO A 140 2.42 -2.58 -34.89
N LEU A 141 3.03 -2.45 -33.72
CA LEU A 141 3.55 -1.20 -33.17
C LEU A 141 4.83 -1.45 -32.34
N SER A 142 5.65 -0.42 -32.15
CA SER A 142 6.81 -0.47 -31.25
C SER A 142 6.43 -0.34 -29.78
N VAL A 143 7.32 -0.74 -28.87
CA VAL A 143 7.16 -0.50 -27.41
C VAL A 143 6.93 0.97 -27.10
N LYS A 144 7.64 1.89 -27.78
CA LYS A 144 7.37 3.34 -27.70
C LYS A 144 5.94 3.70 -28.10
N GLN A 145 5.50 3.24 -29.27
CA GLN A 145 4.14 3.53 -29.74
C GLN A 145 3.06 2.91 -28.84
N MET A 146 3.35 1.78 -28.19
CA MET A 146 2.48 1.19 -27.19
C MET A 146 2.34 2.12 -25.98
N LEU A 147 3.45 2.68 -25.49
CA LEU A 147 3.44 3.66 -24.40
C LEU A 147 2.63 4.90 -24.77
N ASP A 148 2.87 5.46 -25.97
CA ASP A 148 2.14 6.61 -26.51
C ASP A 148 0.62 6.33 -26.54
N THR A 149 0.23 5.14 -27.04
CA THR A 149 -1.18 4.71 -27.13
C THR A 149 -1.84 4.64 -25.75
N VAL A 150 -1.16 4.04 -24.77
CA VAL A 150 -1.69 3.93 -23.40
C VAL A 150 -1.85 5.31 -22.77
N CYS A 151 -0.88 6.20 -22.97
CA CYS A 151 -0.88 7.56 -22.45
C CYS A 151 -2.01 8.41 -23.07
N GLU A 152 -2.28 8.25 -24.37
CA GLU A 152 -3.43 8.86 -25.05
C GLU A 152 -4.77 8.38 -24.47
N GLN A 153 -4.91 7.08 -24.17
CA GLN A 153 -6.14 6.53 -23.57
C GLN A 153 -6.44 7.12 -22.19
N VAL A 154 -5.41 7.38 -21.38
CA VAL A 154 -5.57 7.95 -20.03
C VAL A 154 -5.52 9.48 -20.00
N GLN A 155 -5.20 10.13 -21.12
CA GLN A 155 -5.02 11.58 -21.28
C GLN A 155 -3.86 12.17 -20.46
N VAL A 156 -2.79 11.39 -20.28
CA VAL A 156 -1.57 11.82 -19.59
C VAL A 156 -0.47 11.97 -20.63
N PRO A 157 0.23 13.12 -20.72
CA PRO A 157 1.38 13.26 -21.62
C PRO A 157 2.47 12.25 -21.28
N CYS A 158 3.21 11.74 -22.26
CA CYS A 158 4.39 10.90 -22.01
C CYS A 158 5.66 11.53 -22.59
N MET A 159 6.78 11.25 -21.91
CA MET A 159 8.11 11.59 -22.40
C MET A 159 8.58 10.56 -23.42
N ASP A 160 9.35 11.01 -24.40
CA ASP A 160 9.81 10.15 -25.49
C ASP A 160 10.94 9.22 -25.04
N ILE A 161 10.66 7.92 -24.99
CA ILE A 161 11.60 6.86 -24.55
C ILE A 161 12.61 6.41 -25.63
N THR A 162 12.78 7.16 -26.73
CA THR A 162 13.71 6.80 -27.81
C THR A 162 15.13 6.66 -27.29
N GLY A 163 15.76 5.52 -27.60
CA GLY A 163 17.14 5.20 -27.16
C GLY A 163 17.24 4.45 -25.84
N LEU A 164 16.14 4.29 -25.10
CA LEU A 164 16.08 3.34 -23.99
C LEU A 164 16.12 1.89 -24.53
N PRO A 165 16.60 0.92 -23.72
CA PRO A 165 16.60 -0.50 -24.08
C PRO A 165 15.25 -0.92 -24.66
N ASN A 166 15.25 -1.72 -25.73
CA ASN A 166 14.03 -2.28 -26.32
C ASN A 166 12.90 -1.28 -26.70
N ALA A 167 13.11 0.04 -26.66
CA ALA A 167 12.07 1.03 -26.97
C ALA A 167 11.55 0.90 -28.41
N ASP A 168 12.43 0.54 -29.35
CA ASP A 168 12.11 0.31 -30.76
C ASP A 168 11.68 -1.14 -31.06
N PHE A 169 11.58 -2.01 -30.04
CA PHE A 169 11.17 -3.40 -30.23
C PHE A 169 9.73 -3.46 -30.76
N ILE A 170 9.51 -4.24 -31.82
CA ILE A 170 8.22 -4.33 -32.51
C ILE A 170 7.35 -5.43 -31.92
N ILE A 171 6.21 -5.05 -31.37
CA ILE A 171 5.14 -5.93 -30.96
C ILE A 171 4.30 -6.25 -32.20
N ASN A 172 4.51 -7.43 -32.78
CA ASN A 172 3.97 -7.80 -34.08
C ASN A 172 2.57 -8.42 -34.04
N LYS A 173 2.06 -8.74 -32.86
CA LYS A 173 0.77 -9.39 -32.63
C LYS A 173 0.23 -8.99 -31.27
N GLU A 174 -1.05 -9.26 -31.07
CA GLU A 174 -1.71 -9.08 -29.78
C GLU A 174 -1.01 -9.88 -28.67
N VAL A 175 -0.81 -9.20 -27.55
CA VAL A 175 -0.17 -9.72 -26.35
C VAL A 175 -1.24 -9.89 -25.28
N TYR A 176 -1.20 -11.00 -24.56
CA TYR A 176 -2.08 -11.22 -23.42
C TYR A 176 -1.52 -10.50 -22.19
N TRP A 177 -2.32 -9.60 -21.62
CA TRP A 177 -1.94 -8.77 -20.47
C TRP A 177 -2.57 -9.24 -19.15
N GLY A 178 -3.46 -10.25 -19.18
CA GLY A 178 -4.30 -10.66 -18.05
C GLY A 178 -5.79 -10.36 -18.26
N GLU A 179 -6.68 -11.06 -17.53
CA GLU A 179 -8.14 -10.97 -17.71
C GLU A 179 -8.73 -9.57 -17.44
N ASN A 180 -8.04 -8.74 -16.63
CA ASN A 180 -8.46 -7.37 -16.28
C ASN A 180 -7.30 -6.38 -16.33
N ALA A 181 -6.44 -6.53 -17.34
CA ALA A 181 -5.24 -5.69 -17.46
C ALA A 181 -5.59 -4.20 -17.53
N THR A 182 -4.91 -3.42 -16.70
CA THR A 182 -5.02 -1.96 -16.67
C THR A 182 -3.93 -1.32 -17.53
N CYS A 183 -4.12 -0.05 -17.87
CA CYS A 183 -3.07 0.77 -18.49
C CYS A 183 -1.78 0.78 -17.65
N ALA A 184 -1.91 0.73 -16.31
CA ALA A 184 -0.76 0.65 -15.40
C ALA A 184 0.04 -0.65 -15.59
N ASP A 185 -0.61 -1.79 -15.83
CA ASP A 185 0.07 -3.08 -16.03
C ASP A 185 0.92 -3.08 -17.32
N VAL A 186 0.40 -2.44 -18.37
CA VAL A 186 1.15 -2.24 -19.61
C VAL A 186 2.37 -1.34 -19.37
N VAL A 187 2.20 -0.22 -18.65
CA VAL A 187 3.31 0.69 -18.32
C VAL A 187 4.38 -0.03 -17.51
N LYS A 188 4.01 -0.83 -16.51
CA LYS A 188 4.95 -1.67 -15.73
C LYS A 188 5.74 -2.61 -16.63
N ALA A 189 5.07 -3.34 -17.51
CA ALA A 189 5.72 -4.26 -18.43
C ALA A 189 6.65 -3.54 -19.41
N ILE A 190 6.25 -2.37 -19.92
CA ILE A 190 7.11 -1.52 -20.77
C ILE A 190 8.33 -1.06 -19.98
N ALA A 191 8.14 -0.53 -18.77
CA ALA A 191 9.23 -0.05 -17.92
C ALA A 191 10.24 -1.16 -17.59
N GLN A 192 9.77 -2.39 -17.34
CA GLN A 192 10.63 -3.57 -17.21
C GLN A 192 11.38 -3.87 -18.52
N ALA A 193 10.66 -3.86 -19.65
CA ALA A 193 11.25 -4.19 -20.95
C ALA A 193 12.33 -3.20 -21.36
N VAL A 194 12.19 -1.93 -20.98
CA VAL A 194 13.20 -0.89 -21.21
C VAL A 194 14.23 -0.74 -20.09
N ALA A 195 14.22 -1.66 -19.11
CA ALA A 195 15.12 -1.65 -17.95
C ALA A 195 15.14 -0.31 -17.20
N GLY A 196 13.96 0.24 -16.91
CA GLY A 196 13.78 1.42 -16.07
C GLY A 196 12.58 1.29 -15.13
N PHE A 197 12.23 2.39 -14.48
CA PHE A 197 11.02 2.52 -13.67
C PHE A 197 10.18 3.71 -14.15
N ALA A 198 8.86 3.58 -14.06
CA ALA A 198 7.91 4.58 -14.51
C ALA A 198 7.43 5.48 -13.35
N LEU A 199 7.23 6.76 -13.62
CA LEU A 199 6.73 7.75 -12.65
C LEU A 199 6.03 8.91 -13.36
N ILE A 200 5.28 9.69 -12.59
CA ILE A 200 4.74 10.97 -13.03
C ILE A 200 5.68 12.09 -12.60
N THR A 201 6.13 12.89 -13.57
CA THR A 201 7.02 14.03 -13.32
C THR A 201 6.25 15.20 -12.70
N THR A 202 6.98 16.19 -12.18
CA THR A 202 6.37 17.34 -11.49
C THR A 202 5.48 18.21 -12.39
N ASP A 203 5.68 18.14 -13.72
CA ASP A 203 4.83 18.76 -14.74
C ASP A 203 3.65 17.87 -15.20
N GLY A 204 3.50 16.67 -14.62
CA GLY A 204 2.37 15.78 -14.85
C GLY A 204 2.50 14.83 -16.04
N ALA A 205 3.71 14.65 -16.59
CA ALA A 205 3.95 13.70 -17.68
C ALA A 205 4.42 12.33 -17.15
N LEU A 206 4.08 11.25 -17.85
CA LEU A 206 4.67 9.94 -17.62
C LEU A 206 6.11 9.92 -18.14
N CYS A 207 7.03 9.55 -17.27
CA CYS A 207 8.44 9.35 -17.59
C CYS A 207 8.86 7.93 -17.22
N ILE A 208 9.67 7.30 -18.07
CA ILE A 208 10.41 6.08 -17.71
C ILE A 208 11.89 6.47 -17.63
N ARG A 209 12.51 6.23 -16.48
CA ARG A 209 13.89 6.64 -16.22
C ARG A 209 14.75 5.53 -15.61
N TRP A 210 16.06 5.77 -15.65
CA TRP A 210 17.08 5.03 -14.93
C TRP A 210 17.65 5.89 -13.78
N PHE A 211 18.47 5.29 -12.92
CA PHE A 211 19.22 6.00 -11.89
C PHE A 211 20.19 7.01 -12.52
N PHE A 212 20.30 8.20 -11.93
CA PHE A 212 21.17 9.28 -12.44
C PHE A 212 22.56 9.27 -11.79
N ASP A 213 23.52 9.92 -12.44
CA ASP A 213 24.84 10.21 -11.87
C ASP A 213 24.86 11.47 -10.99
N THR A 214 23.75 12.21 -10.88
CA THR A 214 23.68 13.42 -10.07
C THR A 214 23.82 13.05 -8.60
N VAL A 215 24.86 13.60 -7.97
CA VAL A 215 25.20 13.31 -6.59
C VAL A 215 24.57 14.34 -5.67
N SER A 216 23.52 13.95 -4.96
CA SER A 216 23.08 14.65 -3.76
C SER A 216 24.00 14.26 -2.61
N GLN A 217 24.75 15.24 -2.08
CA GLN A 217 25.68 15.02 -0.98
C GLN A 217 24.96 15.17 0.35
N TRP A 218 25.02 14.12 1.15
CA TRP A 218 24.57 14.11 2.53
C TRP A 218 25.79 13.89 3.43
N ASN A 219 25.85 14.63 4.53
CA ASN A 219 26.90 14.55 5.54
C ASN A 219 26.29 14.50 6.94
N ALA A 220 27.12 14.32 7.96
CA ALA A 220 26.69 14.21 9.35
C ALA A 220 25.89 15.40 9.89
N ASP A 221 25.94 16.57 9.23
CA ASP A 221 25.16 17.76 9.61
C ASP A 221 23.78 17.80 8.93
N THR A 222 23.52 16.88 8.00
CA THR A 222 22.28 16.79 7.22
C THR A 222 21.40 15.61 7.62
N TYR A 223 21.97 14.47 8.05
CA TYR A 223 21.21 13.33 8.54
C TYR A 223 21.18 13.27 10.07
N PHE A 224 20.05 12.85 10.63
CA PHE A 224 19.83 12.61 12.06
C PHE A 224 20.08 11.14 12.40
N THR A 225 19.65 10.24 11.52
CA THR A 225 19.83 8.78 11.64
C THR A 225 20.34 8.24 10.31
N LEU A 226 21.18 7.21 10.39
CA LEU A 226 21.71 6.52 9.22
C LEU A 226 21.98 5.06 9.58
N GLU A 227 21.32 4.17 8.87
CA GLU A 227 21.56 2.74 8.89
C GLU A 227 21.96 2.27 7.49
N SER A 228 22.88 1.31 7.42
CA SER A 228 23.38 0.78 6.14
C SER A 228 23.61 -0.72 6.21
N HIS A 229 23.42 -1.40 5.09
CA HIS A 229 23.63 -2.84 4.94
C HIS A 229 24.73 -3.17 3.91
N ASP A 230 25.01 -4.46 3.74
CA ASP A 230 25.98 -4.96 2.77
C ASP A 230 25.65 -4.53 1.34
N VAL A 231 26.69 -4.17 0.57
CA VAL A 231 26.57 -3.71 -0.81
C VAL A 231 25.87 -4.76 -1.70
N PHE A 232 24.86 -4.29 -2.42
CA PHE A 232 24.21 -5.03 -3.50
C PHE A 232 24.99 -4.85 -4.81
N GLY A 233 25.10 -5.92 -5.60
CA GLY A 233 25.89 -5.93 -6.83
C GLY A 233 27.36 -6.29 -6.63
N PRO A 234 28.21 -6.10 -7.66
CA PRO A 234 27.83 -5.66 -9.01
C PRO A 234 26.98 -6.71 -9.72
N VAL A 235 25.84 -6.29 -10.28
CA VAL A 235 24.97 -7.19 -11.07
C VAL A 235 25.76 -7.74 -12.26
N ASN A 236 25.75 -9.06 -12.39
CA ASN A 236 26.57 -9.77 -13.38
C ASN A 236 25.86 -10.94 -14.07
N SER A 237 24.59 -11.18 -13.74
CA SER A 237 23.72 -12.15 -14.41
C SER A 237 22.31 -11.54 -14.53
N VAL A 238 21.69 -11.63 -15.70
CA VAL A 238 20.27 -11.27 -15.91
C VAL A 238 19.55 -12.50 -16.43
N VAL A 239 18.37 -12.78 -15.88
CA VAL A 239 17.54 -13.93 -16.23
C VAL A 239 16.15 -13.46 -16.67
N LEU A 240 15.69 -13.91 -17.84
CA LEU A 240 14.30 -13.77 -18.27
C LEU A 240 13.61 -15.13 -18.18
N GLY A 241 12.63 -15.26 -17.27
CA GLY A 241 11.95 -16.52 -16.97
C GLY A 241 10.45 -16.52 -17.28
N ARG A 242 9.89 -17.72 -17.45
CA ARG A 242 8.44 -17.98 -17.46
C ARG A 242 8.05 -18.88 -16.31
N GLN A 243 7.11 -18.45 -15.50
CA GLN A 243 6.56 -19.22 -14.39
C GLN A 243 5.13 -19.69 -14.71
N PRO A 244 4.77 -20.94 -14.33
CA PRO A 244 5.57 -21.92 -13.58
C PRO A 244 6.42 -22.84 -14.48
N GLN A 245 6.49 -22.61 -15.79
CA GLN A 245 7.12 -23.55 -16.74
C GLN A 245 8.65 -23.68 -16.54
N ASN A 246 9.27 -22.75 -15.80
CA ASN A 246 10.70 -22.70 -15.50
C ASN A 246 11.57 -22.74 -16.76
N ASP A 247 11.06 -22.11 -17.83
CA ASP A 247 11.75 -21.89 -19.08
C ASP A 247 12.47 -20.55 -18.97
N ASN A 248 13.76 -20.59 -18.64
CA ASN A 248 14.58 -19.40 -18.38
C ASN A 248 15.67 -19.25 -19.43
N ILE A 249 15.91 -18.02 -19.85
CA ILE A 249 17.13 -17.65 -20.55
C ILE A 249 17.95 -16.70 -19.68
N TYR A 250 19.27 -16.71 -19.84
CA TYR A 250 20.14 -15.84 -19.06
C TYR A 250 21.28 -15.29 -19.90
N LEU A 251 21.78 -14.12 -19.49
CA LEU A 251 23.05 -13.54 -19.92
C LEU A 251 23.89 -13.26 -18.68
N ARG A 252 25.16 -13.63 -18.73
CA ARG A 252 26.06 -13.60 -17.57
C ARG A 252 27.47 -13.19 -17.97
N ASP A 253 28.10 -12.37 -17.14
CA ASP A 253 29.52 -12.05 -17.23
C ASP A 253 30.34 -13.02 -16.37
N GLU A 254 30.88 -14.06 -17.01
CA GLU A 254 31.69 -15.10 -16.38
C GLU A 254 32.98 -14.57 -15.73
N GLU A 255 33.54 -13.44 -16.19
CA GLU A 255 34.72 -12.83 -15.58
C GLU A 255 34.35 -12.11 -14.29
N SER A 256 33.26 -11.33 -14.31
CA SER A 256 32.75 -10.65 -13.11
C SER A 256 32.25 -11.65 -12.06
N VAL A 257 31.61 -12.75 -12.45
CA VAL A 257 31.16 -13.80 -11.52
C VAL A 257 32.34 -14.43 -10.78
N LYS A 258 33.45 -14.70 -11.46
CA LYS A 258 34.66 -15.24 -10.82
C LYS A 258 35.30 -14.25 -9.86
N ALA A 259 35.22 -12.95 -10.15
CA ALA A 259 35.82 -11.90 -9.33
C ALA A 259 34.96 -11.51 -8.11
N ASN A 260 33.64 -11.40 -8.30
CA ASN A 260 32.73 -10.75 -7.34
C ASN A 260 31.64 -11.69 -6.78
N GLY A 261 31.61 -12.95 -7.23
CA GLY A 261 30.51 -13.87 -6.95
C GLY A 261 29.27 -13.60 -7.82
N LEU A 262 28.33 -14.55 -7.85
CA LEU A 262 27.11 -14.42 -8.63
C LEU A 262 26.15 -13.39 -7.99
N CYS A 263 25.77 -12.38 -8.76
CA CYS A 263 24.72 -11.44 -8.43
C CYS A 263 23.74 -11.37 -9.60
N GLU A 264 22.61 -12.05 -9.43
CA GLU A 264 21.62 -12.28 -10.48
C GLU A 264 20.39 -11.41 -10.31
N PHE A 265 19.91 -10.87 -11.44
CA PHE A 265 18.70 -10.09 -11.55
C PHE A 265 17.68 -10.83 -12.42
N GLN A 266 16.53 -11.18 -11.86
CA GLN A 266 15.52 -11.99 -12.54
C GLN A 266 14.27 -11.16 -12.89
N ILE A 267 13.82 -11.30 -14.14
CA ILE A 267 12.54 -10.77 -14.62
C ILE A 267 11.71 -11.96 -15.09
N ASN A 268 10.52 -12.12 -14.53
CA ASN A 268 9.61 -13.22 -14.87
C ASN A 268 8.34 -12.68 -15.52
N ASP A 269 7.80 -13.46 -16.46
CA ASP A 269 6.43 -13.31 -16.98
C ASP A 269 6.11 -11.93 -17.58
N ASN A 270 7.13 -11.26 -18.15
CA ASN A 270 6.92 -10.01 -18.86
C ASN A 270 6.37 -10.28 -20.27
N PRO A 271 5.14 -9.84 -20.60
CA PRO A 271 4.48 -10.21 -21.87
C PRO A 271 5.18 -9.67 -23.12
N ILE A 272 5.90 -8.55 -23.02
CA ILE A 272 6.66 -7.95 -24.13
C ILE A 272 7.94 -8.75 -24.37
N LEU A 273 8.70 -8.98 -23.30
CA LEU A 273 9.98 -9.71 -23.39
C LEU A 273 9.76 -11.14 -23.88
N ASP A 274 8.64 -11.75 -23.52
CA ASP A 274 8.28 -13.10 -23.93
C ASP A 274 8.07 -13.30 -25.43
N LEU A 275 7.87 -12.24 -26.20
CA LEU A 275 7.77 -12.30 -27.65
C LEU A 275 9.10 -12.73 -28.29
N ASP A 276 10.22 -12.21 -27.78
CA ASP A 276 11.56 -12.60 -28.18
C ASP A 276 12.59 -12.30 -27.09
N ARG A 277 12.70 -13.22 -26.13
CA ARG A 277 13.63 -13.08 -25.01
C ARG A 277 15.09 -13.06 -25.46
N LYS A 278 15.43 -13.70 -26.59
CA LYS A 278 16.83 -13.83 -27.04
C LYS A 278 17.41 -12.50 -27.51
N THR A 279 16.60 -11.65 -28.12
CA THR A 279 17.04 -10.33 -28.60
C THR A 279 16.87 -9.27 -27.51
N THR A 280 15.81 -9.36 -26.71
CA THR A 280 15.46 -8.34 -25.71
C THR A 280 16.31 -8.40 -24.43
N ILE A 281 16.95 -9.53 -24.11
CA ILE A 281 17.79 -9.68 -22.91
C ILE A 281 19.11 -8.88 -23.01
N GLN A 282 19.68 -8.72 -24.20
CA GLN A 282 20.99 -8.05 -24.35
C GLN A 282 20.95 -6.57 -23.94
N PRO A 283 20.00 -5.74 -24.42
CA PRO A 283 19.94 -4.33 -24.02
C PRO A 283 19.69 -4.13 -22.51
N ILE A 284 18.96 -5.06 -21.88
CA ILE A 284 18.72 -5.06 -20.43
C ILE A 284 20.01 -5.41 -19.68
N PHE A 285 20.70 -6.47 -20.10
CA PHE A 285 21.97 -6.89 -19.50
C PHE A 285 23.04 -5.80 -19.57
N GLU A 286 23.21 -5.13 -20.72
CA GLU A 286 24.19 -4.04 -20.88
C GLU A 286 23.91 -2.85 -19.94
N ARG A 287 22.65 -2.57 -19.61
CA ARG A 287 22.29 -1.49 -18.67
C ARG A 287 22.49 -1.88 -17.21
N LEU A 288 22.18 -3.13 -16.86
CA LEU A 288 22.31 -3.63 -15.48
C LEU A 288 23.73 -4.04 -15.11
N LYS A 289 24.55 -4.45 -16.08
CA LYS A 289 25.90 -4.96 -15.86
C LYS A 289 26.75 -3.96 -15.06
N GLY A 290 27.25 -4.40 -13.91
CA GLY A 290 28.10 -3.58 -13.04
C GLY A 290 27.34 -2.66 -12.08
N PHE A 291 26.00 -2.61 -12.15
CA PHE A 291 25.21 -1.81 -11.24
C PHE A 291 25.34 -2.32 -9.79
N SER A 292 25.61 -1.41 -8.87
CA SER A 292 25.79 -1.68 -7.44
C SER A 292 25.37 -0.48 -6.61
N TYR A 293 24.90 -0.72 -5.39
CA TYR A 293 24.56 0.33 -4.43
C TYR A 293 24.65 -0.19 -3.00
N THR A 294 24.73 0.72 -2.04
CA THR A 294 24.72 0.37 -0.61
C THR A 294 23.32 0.59 -0.04
N PRO A 295 22.58 -0.46 0.36
CA PRO A 295 21.27 -0.28 0.96
C PRO A 295 21.38 0.55 2.23
N LEU A 296 20.45 1.48 2.41
CA LEU A 296 20.45 2.40 3.55
C LEU A 296 19.03 2.82 3.94
N HIS A 297 18.89 3.23 5.20
CA HIS A 297 17.75 3.98 5.71
C HIS A 297 18.31 5.22 6.40
N MET A 298 17.84 6.40 5.99
CA MET A 298 18.39 7.67 6.45
C MET A 298 17.26 8.67 6.67
N GLU A 299 17.22 9.29 7.85
CA GLU A 299 16.37 10.44 8.12
C GLU A 299 17.21 11.68 8.33
N GLY A 300 16.76 12.83 7.83
CA GLY A 300 17.48 14.08 8.03
C GLY A 300 16.71 15.32 7.62
N LYS A 301 17.45 16.41 7.47
CA LYS A 301 16.93 17.70 6.99
C LYS A 301 16.23 17.47 5.66
N GLY A 302 15.01 17.98 5.57
CA GLY A 302 14.20 17.80 4.38
C GLY A 302 14.85 18.41 3.15
N ASN A 303 14.86 17.69 2.04
CA ASN A 303 15.29 18.22 0.75
C ASN A 303 14.16 18.03 -0.28
N PRO A 304 13.37 19.07 -0.59
CA PRO A 304 12.25 18.99 -1.52
C PRO A 304 12.72 18.94 -2.99
N ALA A 305 14.01 19.11 -3.27
CA ALA A 305 14.59 18.96 -4.60
C ALA A 305 15.08 17.54 -4.89
N LEU A 306 15.06 16.65 -3.88
CA LEU A 306 15.47 15.26 -4.03
C LEU A 306 14.41 14.48 -4.83
N GLU A 307 14.86 13.74 -5.85
CA GLU A 307 14.00 12.89 -6.67
C GLU A 307 14.43 11.42 -6.63
N ARG A 308 13.48 10.55 -6.99
CA ARG A 308 13.69 9.10 -6.99
C ARG A 308 14.66 8.70 -8.08
N GLY A 309 15.62 7.86 -7.75
CA GLY A 309 16.68 7.48 -8.65
C GLY A 309 17.86 8.45 -8.70
N ASP A 310 17.82 9.53 -7.92
CA ASP A 310 19.00 10.36 -7.69
C ASP A 310 20.07 9.55 -6.96
N ARG A 311 21.34 9.78 -7.31
CA ARG A 311 22.47 9.17 -6.60
C ARG A 311 22.75 9.95 -5.33
N LEU A 312 22.94 9.22 -4.25
CA LEU A 312 23.31 9.74 -2.95
C LEU A 312 24.77 9.43 -2.70
N GLN A 313 25.52 10.44 -2.28
CA GLN A 313 26.82 10.25 -1.66
C GLN A 313 26.70 10.66 -0.20
N VAL A 314 26.71 9.66 0.67
CA VAL A 314 26.63 9.87 2.12
C VAL A 314 28.04 9.86 2.68
N THR A 315 28.43 10.98 3.30
CA THR A 315 29.72 11.15 3.98
C THR A 315 29.55 10.84 5.45
N LEU A 316 30.23 9.80 5.92
CA LEU A 316 30.22 9.35 7.31
C LEU A 316 31.14 10.22 8.17
N LEU A 317 31.00 10.13 9.50
CA LEU A 317 31.80 10.86 10.50
C LEU A 317 33.32 10.68 10.40
N GLN A 318 33.81 9.72 9.60
CA GLN A 318 35.23 9.41 9.40
C GLN A 318 35.76 9.85 8.02
N ASP A 319 35.05 10.75 7.32
CA ASP A 319 35.33 11.16 5.92
C ASP A 319 35.32 10.00 4.91
N THR A 320 34.66 8.89 5.24
CA THR A 320 34.39 7.79 4.31
C THR A 320 33.09 8.06 3.56
N HIS A 321 33.07 7.75 2.26
CA HIS A 321 31.91 7.96 1.41
C HIS A 321 31.21 6.64 1.09
N MET A 322 29.88 6.69 1.08
CA MET A 322 29.02 5.58 0.70
C MET A 322 28.12 6.04 -0.46
N ASP A 323 28.11 5.26 -1.53
CA ASP A 323 27.26 5.51 -2.69
C ASP A 323 25.97 4.69 -2.58
N SER A 324 24.84 5.36 -2.78
CA SER A 324 23.51 4.76 -2.84
C SER A 324 22.59 5.53 -3.80
N TYR A 325 21.31 5.18 -3.86
CA TYR A 325 20.29 5.84 -4.67
C TYR A 325 18.99 5.98 -3.91
N VAL A 326 18.22 7.01 -4.24
CA VAL A 326 16.87 7.22 -3.67
C VAL A 326 15.89 6.22 -4.27
N PHE A 327 15.56 5.14 -3.57
CA PHE A 327 14.49 4.23 -4.00
C PHE A 327 13.15 4.65 -3.42
N GLN A 328 13.14 5.12 -2.18
CA GLN A 328 11.97 5.66 -1.53
C GLN A 328 12.33 6.99 -0.87
N HIS A 329 11.40 7.93 -0.97
CA HIS A 329 11.51 9.24 -0.34
C HIS A 329 10.19 9.60 0.32
N GLU A 330 10.24 9.84 1.62
CA GLU A 330 9.15 10.44 2.39
C GLU A 330 9.58 11.86 2.77
N LEU A 331 8.76 12.85 2.40
CA LEU A 331 8.92 14.25 2.76
C LEU A 331 7.79 14.64 3.71
N SER A 332 8.12 14.96 4.95
CA SER A 332 7.17 15.38 5.97
C SER A 332 7.37 16.85 6.32
N PHE A 333 6.27 17.59 6.38
CA PHE A 333 6.21 18.99 6.76
C PHE A 333 5.17 19.20 7.86
N ASP A 334 5.55 19.86 8.94
CA ASP A 334 4.68 20.24 10.06
C ASP A 334 5.10 21.58 10.69
N GLY A 335 5.83 22.39 9.91
CA GLY A 335 6.58 23.55 10.37
C GLY A 335 8.10 23.31 10.37
N ALA A 336 8.53 22.06 10.59
CA ALA A 336 9.84 21.58 10.17
C ALA A 336 9.71 20.86 8.81
N LEU A 337 10.83 20.56 8.15
CA LEU A 337 10.86 19.73 6.95
C LEU A 337 11.85 18.59 7.15
N ILE A 338 11.36 17.36 7.03
CA ILE A 338 12.14 16.13 7.25
C ILE A 338 12.07 15.29 5.98
N SER A 339 13.21 14.70 5.61
CA SER A 339 13.28 13.71 4.55
C SER A 339 13.75 12.38 5.10
N THR A 340 12.98 11.34 4.83
CA THR A 340 13.35 9.95 5.05
C THR A 340 13.62 9.32 3.69
N VAL A 341 14.83 8.78 3.53
CA VAL A 341 15.32 8.21 2.29
C VAL A 341 15.70 6.76 2.53
N GLU A 342 15.20 5.88 1.69
CA GLU A 342 15.43 4.44 1.82
C GLU A 342 15.91 3.83 0.50
N THR A 343 16.81 2.87 0.65
CA THR A 343 17.33 2.00 -0.38
C THR A 343 17.27 0.56 0.15
N PRO A 344 16.40 -0.30 -0.38
CA PRO A 344 16.14 -1.61 0.20
C PRO A 344 17.31 -2.58 0.01
N ALA A 345 17.51 -3.48 0.98
CA ALA A 345 18.49 -4.55 0.88
C ALA A 345 17.92 -5.73 0.07
N LEU A 346 18.25 -5.79 -1.23
CA LEU A 346 17.83 -6.91 -2.08
C LEU A 346 18.65 -8.17 -1.79
N THR A 347 17.98 -9.32 -1.76
CA THR A 347 18.63 -10.63 -1.64
C THR A 347 19.41 -10.97 -2.92
N LYS A 348 20.68 -11.37 -2.76
CA LYS A 348 21.49 -11.88 -3.87
C LYS A 348 20.93 -13.25 -4.28
N THR A 349 20.21 -13.30 -5.40
CA THR A 349 19.77 -14.59 -5.95
C THR A 349 20.99 -15.30 -6.54
N GLN A 350 21.35 -16.48 -6.00
CA GLN A 350 22.45 -17.30 -6.49
C GLN A 350 21.89 -18.64 -6.98
N ILE A 351 21.52 -18.72 -8.26
CA ILE A 351 21.13 -19.98 -8.89
C ILE A 351 22.17 -20.36 -9.94
N GLU A 352 22.92 -21.43 -9.68
CA GLU A 352 23.73 -22.12 -10.70
C GLU A 352 22.82 -23.01 -11.55
N TYR A 353 22.27 -22.44 -12.63
CA TYR A 353 21.38 -23.16 -13.55
C TYR A 353 22.06 -24.34 -14.28
N SER A 354 23.38 -24.42 -14.27
CA SER A 354 24.16 -25.49 -14.91
C SER A 354 24.19 -26.81 -14.12
N ALA A 355 23.86 -26.81 -12.83
CA ALA A 355 24.01 -27.99 -11.97
C ALA A 355 22.69 -28.57 -11.42
N ALA A 356 21.59 -27.81 -11.44
CA ALA A 356 20.42 -28.15 -10.63
C ALA A 356 19.52 -29.20 -11.29
N ASP A 357 19.72 -30.47 -10.92
CA ASP A 357 18.71 -31.51 -11.06
C ASP A 357 17.53 -31.22 -10.12
N SER A 358 16.33 -31.68 -10.47
CA SER A 358 15.03 -31.21 -9.92
C SER A 358 14.88 -31.11 -8.38
N ILE A 359 15.67 -31.85 -7.60
CA ILE A 359 15.63 -31.85 -6.13
C ILE A 359 16.45 -30.71 -5.54
N GLU A 360 17.61 -30.40 -6.10
CA GLU A 360 18.40 -29.22 -5.71
C GLU A 360 17.64 -27.93 -6.02
N LYS A 361 16.89 -27.87 -7.13
CA LYS A 361 16.01 -26.73 -7.43
C LYS A 361 14.98 -26.49 -6.33
N ARG A 362 14.40 -27.55 -5.74
CA ARG A 362 13.43 -27.43 -4.64
C ARG A 362 14.08 -27.04 -3.32
N ILE A 363 15.30 -27.52 -3.06
CA ILE A 363 16.08 -27.16 -1.87
C ILE A 363 16.55 -25.70 -1.97
N LEU A 364 17.08 -25.27 -3.11
CA LEU A 364 17.43 -23.87 -3.37
C LEU A 364 16.20 -22.95 -3.32
N GLN A 365 15.05 -23.36 -3.88
CA GLN A 365 13.81 -22.60 -3.73
C GLN A 365 13.35 -22.50 -2.27
N THR A 366 13.68 -23.48 -1.44
CA THR A 366 13.37 -23.46 -0.01
C THR A 366 14.35 -22.55 0.73
N GLU A 367 15.66 -22.60 0.43
CA GLU A 367 16.65 -21.64 0.95
C GLU A 367 16.34 -20.20 0.53
N LEU A 368 16.01 -19.95 -0.74
CA LEU A 368 15.56 -18.63 -1.24
C LEU A 368 14.31 -18.14 -0.53
N LYS A 369 13.34 -19.02 -0.26
CA LYS A 369 12.17 -18.67 0.56
C LYS A 369 12.54 -18.40 2.01
N VAL A 370 13.50 -19.12 2.58
CA VAL A 370 13.97 -18.90 3.96
C VAL A 370 14.74 -17.58 4.07
N ASP A 371 15.59 -17.25 3.10
CA ASP A 371 16.28 -15.96 3.04
C ASP A 371 15.31 -14.81 2.72
N LYS A 372 14.30 -15.03 1.86
CA LYS A 372 13.20 -14.08 1.63
C LYS A 372 12.39 -13.83 2.92
N VAL A 373 12.03 -14.89 3.64
CA VAL A 373 11.36 -14.80 4.95
C VAL A 373 12.27 -14.14 5.98
N LYS A 374 13.58 -14.38 5.95
CA LYS A 374 14.55 -13.72 6.82
C LYS A 374 14.68 -12.22 6.50
N GLY A 375 14.66 -11.85 5.23
CA GLY A 375 14.61 -10.46 4.75
C GLY A 375 13.32 -9.76 5.16
N GLU A 376 12.16 -10.36 4.92
CA GLU A 376 10.85 -9.85 5.38
C GLU A 376 10.77 -9.75 6.92
N ILE A 377 11.31 -10.74 7.66
CA ILE A 377 11.39 -10.68 9.12
C ILE A 377 12.33 -9.55 9.56
N THR A 378 13.45 -9.34 8.87
CA THR A 378 14.38 -8.24 9.18
C THR A 378 13.73 -6.89 8.88
N SER A 379 13.00 -6.77 7.77
CA SER A 379 12.23 -5.59 7.39
C SER A 379 11.07 -5.33 8.35
N GLN A 380 10.35 -6.35 8.80
CA GLN A 380 9.27 -6.20 9.79
C GLN A 380 9.81 -5.90 11.19
N ILE A 381 10.98 -6.45 11.55
CA ILE A 381 11.68 -6.09 12.78
C ILE A 381 12.18 -4.65 12.66
N GLN A 382 12.70 -4.23 11.50
CA GLN A 382 13.10 -2.86 11.26
C GLN A 382 11.89 -1.92 11.29
N ASP A 383 10.80 -2.20 10.59
CA ASP A 383 9.53 -1.47 10.71
C ASP A 383 9.00 -1.41 12.14
N THR A 384 9.20 -2.47 12.92
CA THR A 384 8.80 -2.49 14.33
C THR A 384 9.77 -1.64 15.16
N VAL A 385 11.07 -1.66 14.86
CA VAL A 385 12.10 -0.80 15.46
C VAL A 385 11.86 0.66 15.06
N THR A 386 11.63 0.99 13.79
CA THR A 386 11.23 2.30 13.27
C THR A 386 9.86 2.74 13.79
N LYS A 387 8.89 1.85 14.06
CA LYS A 387 7.64 2.19 14.77
C LYS A 387 7.88 2.48 16.26
N VAL A 388 8.79 1.75 16.89
CA VAL A 388 9.22 1.97 18.27
C VAL A 388 10.08 3.25 18.38
N GLU A 389 10.89 3.57 17.37
CA GLU A 389 11.70 4.78 17.25
C GLU A 389 10.85 5.98 16.80
N ARG A 390 9.80 5.82 15.99
CA ARG A 390 8.77 6.87 15.74
C ARG A 390 8.05 7.25 17.04
N ILE A 391 7.92 6.30 17.98
CA ILE A 391 7.41 6.53 19.34
C ILE A 391 8.46 7.20 20.24
N GLU A 392 9.76 7.18 19.91
CA GLU A 392 10.86 7.77 20.72
C GLU A 392 11.54 9.03 20.11
N ALA A 393 11.38 9.31 18.81
CA ALA A 393 12.05 10.40 18.10
C ALA A 393 11.16 11.62 17.79
N SER A 394 9.84 11.49 17.94
CA SER A 394 8.94 12.63 17.89
C SER A 394 9.10 13.43 19.20
N ARG A 395 9.90 14.50 19.23
CA ARG A 395 9.85 15.47 20.34
C ARG A 395 8.47 16.16 20.34
N ARG A 396 7.45 15.49 20.89
CA ARG A 396 6.12 16.07 21.08
C ARG A 396 6.19 17.00 22.28
N TYR A 397 5.96 18.28 22.01
CA TYR A 397 5.66 19.25 23.05
C TYR A 397 4.14 19.25 23.30
N GLU A 398 3.73 19.17 24.56
CA GLU A 398 2.32 19.31 24.96
C GLU A 398 2.16 20.60 25.77
N VAL A 399 1.30 21.51 25.32
CA VAL A 399 1.02 22.80 25.98
C VAL A 399 -0.34 22.75 26.66
N LYS A 400 -0.37 22.85 27.98
CA LYS A 400 -1.60 22.89 28.79
C LYS A 400 -1.77 24.26 29.42
N VAL A 401 -3.01 24.70 29.58
CA VAL A 401 -3.35 25.95 30.28
C VAL A 401 -4.28 25.64 31.44
N GLN A 402 -3.98 26.20 32.61
CA GLN A 402 -4.77 25.99 33.83
C GLN A 402 -5.12 27.33 34.50
N SER A 403 -6.30 27.37 35.11
CA SER A 403 -6.79 28.52 35.90
C SER A 403 -6.74 28.19 37.39
N SER A 404 -6.18 29.08 38.20
CA SER A 404 -6.03 28.85 39.65
C SER A 404 -7.36 28.79 40.41
N ASN A 405 -8.40 29.49 39.93
CA ASN A 405 -9.71 29.57 40.57
C ASN A 405 -10.85 29.02 39.70
N GLY A 406 -10.53 28.13 38.75
CA GLY A 406 -11.51 27.51 37.86
C GLY A 406 -11.94 28.38 36.69
N THR A 407 -12.93 27.94 35.92
CA THR A 407 -13.36 28.58 34.67
C THR A 407 -14.71 29.30 34.77
N VAL A 408 -15.39 29.21 35.93
CA VAL A 408 -16.71 29.83 36.15
C VAL A 408 -16.66 30.71 37.40
N PHE A 409 -16.95 31.99 37.23
CA PHE A 409 -16.97 33.03 38.27
C PHE A 409 -18.41 33.51 38.49
N ARG A 410 -18.67 34.15 39.65
CA ARG A 410 -20.01 34.66 39.98
C ARG A 410 -19.98 36.12 40.38
N ASN A 411 -21.01 36.85 39.97
CA ASN A 411 -21.29 38.22 40.39
C ASN A 411 -20.13 39.21 40.17
N GLY A 412 -19.31 38.98 39.14
CA GLY A 412 -18.17 39.85 38.83
C GLY A 412 -16.96 39.67 39.77
N ASP A 413 -16.95 38.64 40.62
CA ASP A 413 -15.81 38.28 41.45
C ASP A 413 -14.82 37.41 40.65
N ILE A 414 -14.27 38.00 39.59
CA ILE A 414 -13.28 37.36 38.72
C ILE A 414 -11.90 37.71 39.27
N ASP A 415 -11.21 36.69 39.79
CA ASP A 415 -9.82 36.75 40.21
C ASP A 415 -9.18 35.38 39.94
N THR A 416 -8.33 35.26 38.92
CA THR A 416 -7.63 34.00 38.63
C THR A 416 -6.29 34.23 37.95
N VAL A 417 -5.36 33.30 38.14
CA VAL A 417 -4.10 33.22 37.39
C VAL A 417 -4.25 32.14 36.34
N LEU A 418 -4.06 32.51 35.06
CA LEU A 418 -3.84 31.53 34.01
C LEU A 418 -2.36 31.18 33.96
N SER A 419 -2.03 29.90 33.95
CA SER A 419 -0.65 29.40 33.89
C SER A 419 -0.50 28.37 32.78
N VAL A 420 0.59 28.48 32.03
CA VAL A 420 0.97 27.50 31.02
C VAL A 420 1.81 26.39 31.65
N GLN A 421 1.61 25.17 31.19
CA GLN A 421 2.48 24.03 31.46
C GLN A 421 2.92 23.45 30.11
N ILE A 422 4.23 23.40 29.89
CA ILE A 422 4.86 22.92 28.66
C ILE A 422 5.62 21.64 29.00
N LEU A 423 5.16 20.54 28.44
CA LEU A 423 5.73 19.22 28.63
C LEU A 423 6.54 18.84 27.39
N SER A 424 7.74 18.29 27.57
CA SER A 424 8.45 17.53 26.54
C SER A 424 8.43 16.08 26.99
N TRP A 425 7.71 15.22 26.27
CA TRP A 425 7.31 13.91 26.80
C TRP A 425 6.48 14.07 28.09
N ASP A 426 6.91 13.41 29.18
CA ASP A 426 6.32 13.51 30.51
C ASP A 426 7.09 14.49 31.44
N GLU A 427 8.14 15.15 30.93
CA GLU A 427 8.93 16.09 31.71
C GLU A 427 8.43 17.53 31.55
N ASP A 428 8.14 18.19 32.67
CA ASP A 428 7.73 19.60 32.71
C ASP A 428 8.94 20.52 32.48
N ILE A 429 9.01 21.08 31.27
CA ILE A 429 10.09 21.99 30.85
C ILE A 429 9.70 23.47 31.00
N THR A 430 8.55 23.78 31.61
CA THR A 430 8.04 25.16 31.76
C THR A 430 9.06 26.08 32.46
N SER A 431 9.91 25.53 33.33
CA SER A 431 10.93 26.28 34.06
C SER A 431 12.05 26.83 33.16
N VAL A 432 12.40 26.13 32.08
CA VAL A 432 13.47 26.51 31.15
C VAL A 432 12.99 27.38 29.98
N VAL A 433 11.67 27.50 29.80
CA VAL A 433 11.05 28.41 28.83
C VAL A 433 11.11 29.85 29.35
N SER A 434 11.54 30.78 28.50
CA SER A 434 11.56 32.21 28.82
C SER A 434 10.15 32.80 28.81
N ASP A 435 9.88 33.75 29.71
CA ASP A 435 8.58 34.43 29.79
C ASP A 435 8.24 35.20 28.48
N GLU A 436 9.26 35.68 27.78
CA GLU A 436 9.14 36.41 26.52
C GLU A 436 8.70 35.50 25.34
N ALA A 437 8.90 34.19 25.45
CA ALA A 437 8.53 33.22 24.41
C ALA A 437 7.07 32.76 24.49
N VAL A 438 6.33 33.13 25.54
CA VAL A 438 4.93 32.75 25.75
C VAL A 438 4.06 33.99 25.59
N SER A 439 3.18 33.97 24.60
CA SER A 439 2.25 35.07 24.32
C SER A 439 0.79 34.69 24.59
N TRP A 440 0.03 35.65 25.07
CA TRP A 440 -1.39 35.52 25.36
C TRP A 440 -2.21 36.52 24.57
N THR A 441 -3.29 36.03 23.97
CA THR A 441 -4.32 36.84 23.31
C THR A 441 -5.69 36.55 23.91
N ARG A 442 -6.62 37.49 23.75
CA ARG A 442 -7.97 37.42 24.31
C ARG A 442 -9.00 37.68 23.22
N ILE A 443 -10.08 36.92 23.26
CA ILE A 443 -11.30 37.15 22.49
C ILE A 443 -12.47 37.26 23.48
N SER A 444 -13.22 38.35 23.44
CA SER A 444 -14.33 38.66 24.34
C SER A 444 -15.43 39.45 23.62
N ALA A 445 -16.48 39.83 24.35
CA ALA A 445 -17.50 40.75 23.83
C ALA A 445 -16.93 42.14 23.49
N ASP A 446 -15.81 42.55 24.12
CA ASP A 446 -15.09 43.78 23.82
C ASP A 446 -14.06 43.58 22.69
N THR A 447 -14.60 43.42 21.47
CA THR A 447 -13.80 43.24 20.24
C THR A 447 -12.84 44.40 19.93
N THR A 448 -13.06 45.59 20.50
CA THR A 448 -12.16 46.73 20.35
C THR A 448 -10.99 46.65 21.33
N GLY A 449 -11.27 46.28 22.58
CA GLY A 449 -10.24 46.02 23.59
C GLY A 449 -9.35 44.82 23.25
N ASP A 450 -9.91 43.77 22.63
CA ASP A 450 -9.19 42.56 22.24
C ASP A 450 -8.02 42.84 21.28
N LYS A 451 -8.18 43.79 20.36
CA LYS A 451 -7.11 44.21 19.44
C LYS A 451 -5.89 44.81 20.15
N THR A 452 -6.07 45.28 21.37
CA THR A 452 -5.02 45.90 22.19
C THR A 452 -4.61 45.03 23.38
N TRP A 453 -5.33 43.93 23.63
CA TRP A 453 -5.06 43.03 24.74
C TRP A 453 -3.99 42.02 24.31
N SER A 454 -2.75 42.24 24.77
CA SER A 454 -1.64 41.30 24.59
C SER A 454 -0.84 41.25 25.88
N ARG A 455 -0.50 40.03 26.32
CA ARG A 455 0.33 39.80 27.51
C ARG A 455 1.35 38.72 27.21
N THR A 456 2.50 38.78 27.88
CA THR A 456 3.58 37.79 27.75
C THR A 456 3.95 37.26 29.12
N GLY A 457 4.33 35.99 29.18
CA GLY A 457 4.78 35.34 30.40
C GLY A 457 4.12 33.99 30.63
N LYS A 458 4.78 33.15 31.44
CA LYS A 458 4.28 31.80 31.78
C LYS A 458 2.98 31.82 32.61
N SER A 459 2.64 32.96 33.18
CA SER A 459 1.37 33.16 33.89
C SER A 459 0.83 34.58 33.73
N VAL A 460 -0.48 34.72 33.64
CA VAL A 460 -1.17 36.02 33.51
C VAL A 460 -2.35 36.13 34.50
N GLN A 461 -2.45 37.27 35.20
CA GLN A 461 -3.57 37.55 36.11
C GLN A 461 -4.80 38.03 35.34
N ILE A 462 -5.95 37.39 35.54
CA ILE A 462 -7.22 37.78 34.95
C ILE A 462 -8.16 38.28 36.04
N THR A 463 -8.76 39.44 35.80
CA THR A 463 -9.66 40.12 36.74
C THR A 463 -10.96 40.54 36.06
N ALA A 464 -11.91 41.08 36.83
CA ALA A 464 -13.14 41.66 36.29
C ALA A 464 -12.94 42.85 35.32
N ALA A 465 -11.72 43.40 35.25
CA ALA A 465 -11.36 44.40 34.23
C ALA A 465 -11.03 43.77 32.86
N ASP A 466 -10.72 42.47 32.83
CA ASP A 466 -10.32 41.76 31.62
C ASP A 466 -11.50 41.17 30.85
N PHE A 467 -12.62 40.84 31.50
CA PHE A 467 -13.88 40.48 30.86
C PHE A 467 -15.07 40.59 31.83
N THR A 468 -16.28 40.77 31.31
CA THR A 468 -17.51 40.96 32.12
C THR A 468 -18.41 39.73 32.15
N ASP A 469 -18.55 39.03 31.02
CA ASP A 469 -19.49 37.91 30.85
C ASP A 469 -18.75 36.63 30.45
N SER A 470 -18.05 36.62 29.32
CA SER A 470 -17.16 35.54 28.93
C SER A 470 -15.97 36.03 28.11
N ALA A 471 -14.86 35.30 28.19
CA ALA A 471 -13.69 35.52 27.34
C ALA A 471 -12.91 34.22 27.12
N ILE A 472 -12.35 34.09 25.93
CA ILE A 472 -11.43 33.02 25.54
C ILE A 472 -10.02 33.60 25.57
N PHE A 473 -9.13 32.95 26.32
CA PHE A 473 -7.72 33.27 26.37
C PHE A 473 -6.92 32.21 25.62
N THR A 474 -6.08 32.65 24.68
CA THR A 474 -5.22 31.77 23.89
C THR A 474 -3.77 31.97 24.32
N CYS A 475 -3.13 30.88 24.73
CA CYS A 475 -1.70 30.81 24.97
C CYS A 475 -0.99 30.27 23.73
N GLU A 476 0.08 30.93 23.30
CA GLU A 476 0.90 30.54 22.16
C GLU A 476 2.37 30.43 22.57
N TRP A 477 3.00 29.30 22.21
CA TRP A 477 4.42 29.05 22.42
C TRP A 477 4.95 28.17 21.29
N ASN A 478 6.00 28.62 20.60
CA ASN A 478 6.67 27.86 19.53
C ASN A 478 5.71 27.28 18.45
N GLY A 479 4.67 28.03 18.09
CA GLY A 479 3.64 27.61 17.12
C GLY A 479 2.49 26.77 17.71
N TYR A 480 2.62 26.25 18.93
CA TYR A 480 1.54 25.54 19.63
C TYR A 480 0.56 26.52 20.27
N ARG A 481 -0.74 26.29 20.09
CA ARG A 481 -1.81 27.11 20.61
C ARG A 481 -2.76 26.32 21.50
N THR A 482 -2.97 26.81 22.72
CA THR A 482 -3.91 26.22 23.68
C THR A 482 -4.86 27.30 24.17
N LEU A 483 -6.16 26.97 24.20
CA LEU A 483 -7.23 27.90 24.58
C LEU A 483 -7.87 27.54 25.91
N LEU A 484 -8.34 28.54 26.64
CA LEU A 484 -9.13 28.37 27.86
C LEU A 484 -10.26 29.42 27.90
N SER A 485 -11.50 28.96 28.08
CA SER A 485 -12.68 29.81 28.22
C SER A 485 -13.01 30.07 29.68
N LEU A 486 -13.27 31.33 30.02
CA LEU A 486 -13.76 31.76 31.34
C LEU A 486 -15.14 32.41 31.20
N VAL A 487 -16.04 32.14 32.16
CA VAL A 487 -17.42 32.64 32.17
C VAL A 487 -17.75 33.23 33.55
N ASN A 488 -18.51 34.31 33.59
CA ASN A 488 -19.03 34.94 34.79
C ASN A 488 -20.56 34.97 34.79
N VAL A 489 -21.17 34.55 35.90
CA VAL A 489 -22.63 34.38 36.04
C VAL A 489 -23.16 35.31 37.13
N TYR A 490 -24.19 36.11 36.83
CA TYR A 490 -24.79 37.06 37.78
C TYR A 490 -26.08 36.51 38.41
N ASP A 491 -26.18 36.57 39.75
CA ASP A 491 -27.39 36.30 40.52
C ASP A 491 -28.24 37.59 40.60
N GLY A 492 -29.48 37.55 40.09
CA GLY A 492 -30.36 38.74 40.08
C GLY A 492 -30.73 39.24 41.48
N GLN A 493 -30.48 40.53 41.78
CA GLN A 493 -30.87 41.17 43.05
C GLN A 493 -32.39 41.46 43.13
N LYS A 494 -32.98 41.20 44.31
CA LYS A 494 -34.37 41.56 44.67
C LYS A 494 -34.56 43.09 44.74
N GLY A 495 -35.37 43.65 43.84
CA GLY A 495 -35.87 45.04 43.92
C GLY A 495 -37.20 45.17 44.70
N ALA A 496 -37.38 46.29 45.40
CA ALA A 496 -38.58 46.65 46.18
C ALA A 496 -39.82 46.92 45.28
N PRO A 497 -41.07 46.74 45.77
CA PRO A 497 -42.26 46.65 44.91
C PRO A 497 -42.66 48.01 44.31
N GLY A 498 -42.79 48.04 42.98
CA GLY A 498 -43.39 49.14 42.23
C GLY A 498 -44.92 49.05 42.21
N LYS A 499 -45.59 50.22 42.11
CA LYS A 499 -47.06 50.35 42.06
C LYS A 499 -47.67 49.59 40.87
N ALA A 500 -48.85 49.03 41.10
CA ALA A 500 -49.66 48.36 40.08
C ALA A 500 -49.94 49.28 38.88
N GLY A 501 -49.65 48.76 37.69
CA GLY A 501 -50.06 49.30 36.40
C GLY A 501 -50.55 48.16 35.52
N GLU A 502 -51.70 48.37 34.89
CA GLU A 502 -52.31 47.46 33.91
C GLU A 502 -51.32 47.09 32.81
N ASP A 503 -51.29 45.81 32.43
CA ASP A 503 -51.13 45.38 31.04
C ASP A 503 -51.57 43.91 30.94
N GLY A 504 -52.73 43.69 30.32
CA GLY A 504 -53.27 42.37 30.00
C GLY A 504 -52.51 41.72 28.85
N LYS A 505 -51.27 41.27 29.09
CA LYS A 505 -50.53 40.43 28.15
C LYS A 505 -50.83 38.96 28.43
N THR A 506 -51.27 38.24 27.41
CA THR A 506 -51.43 36.79 27.42
C THR A 506 -50.05 36.14 27.45
N THR A 507 -49.80 35.26 28.42
CA THR A 507 -48.57 34.47 28.52
C THR A 507 -48.68 33.22 27.66
N TYR A 508 -47.58 32.83 27.00
CA TYR A 508 -47.45 31.58 26.24
C TYR A 508 -46.57 30.60 27.04
N PHE A 509 -46.98 29.33 27.03
CA PHE A 509 -46.30 28.25 27.74
C PHE A 509 -45.70 27.29 26.70
N HIS A 510 -44.39 27.10 26.77
CA HIS A 510 -43.59 26.36 25.80
C HIS A 510 -42.98 25.10 26.44
N VAL A 511 -42.90 24.03 25.66
CA VAL A 511 -42.34 22.74 26.10
C VAL A 511 -41.33 22.24 25.07
N LYS A 512 -40.16 21.80 25.54
CA LYS A 512 -39.14 21.09 24.74
C LYS A 512 -38.66 19.84 25.47
N TYR A 513 -37.96 18.96 24.77
CA TYR A 513 -37.42 17.72 25.30
C TYR A 513 -35.94 17.57 25.01
N ALA A 514 -35.22 16.88 25.90
CA ALA A 514 -33.78 16.66 25.77
C ALA A 514 -33.33 15.29 26.33
N PRO A 515 -32.22 14.72 25.80
CA PRO A 515 -31.66 13.47 26.30
C PRO A 515 -30.91 13.61 27.62
N VAL A 516 -30.47 14.83 27.98
CA VAL A 516 -29.61 15.12 29.13
C VAL A 516 -30.18 16.27 29.98
N GLU A 517 -29.70 16.39 31.22
CA GLU A 517 -30.19 17.37 32.21
C GLU A 517 -29.89 18.83 31.87
N ASN A 518 -28.77 19.09 31.18
CA ASN A 518 -28.36 20.41 30.72
C ASN A 518 -28.03 20.35 29.22
N PRO A 519 -29.04 20.37 28.33
CA PRO A 519 -28.84 20.24 26.89
C PRO A 519 -28.22 21.50 26.28
N SER A 520 -27.43 21.33 25.20
CA SER A 520 -27.10 22.42 24.27
C SER A 520 -28.26 22.70 23.31
N ASP A 521 -28.20 23.82 22.59
CA ASP A 521 -29.27 24.26 21.67
C ASP A 521 -29.58 23.20 20.59
N ASP A 522 -28.59 22.43 20.12
CA ASP A 522 -28.79 21.35 19.13
C ASP A 522 -29.41 20.07 19.72
N GLN A 523 -29.55 19.99 21.05
CA GLN A 523 -30.04 18.80 21.76
C GLN A 523 -31.50 18.93 22.20
N ILE A 524 -32.14 20.07 21.96
CA ILE A 524 -33.56 20.29 22.29
C ILE A 524 -34.45 19.89 21.11
N SER A 525 -35.54 19.19 21.40
CA SER A 525 -36.45 18.64 20.41
C SER A 525 -37.90 18.82 20.81
N GLU A 526 -38.80 18.81 19.82
CA GLU A 526 -40.24 18.65 20.04
C GLU A 526 -40.64 17.21 20.36
N THR A 527 -39.72 16.26 20.17
CA THR A 527 -39.99 14.84 20.38
C THR A 527 -39.70 14.43 21.82
N PRO A 528 -40.65 13.79 22.53
CA PRO A 528 -40.48 13.37 23.91
C PRO A 528 -39.16 12.61 24.19
N ASN A 529 -38.45 13.02 25.25
CA ASN A 529 -37.17 12.45 25.68
C ASN A 529 -37.06 12.47 27.22
N SER A 530 -35.91 12.06 27.77
CA SER A 530 -35.68 11.81 29.21
C SER A 530 -35.87 13.03 30.11
N TYR A 531 -35.67 14.23 29.57
CA TYR A 531 -35.85 15.51 30.26
C TYR A 531 -36.85 16.39 29.51
N ILE A 532 -37.67 17.12 30.24
CA ILE A 532 -38.65 18.08 29.74
C ILE A 532 -38.26 19.48 30.19
N GLY A 533 -38.17 20.40 29.24
CA GLY A 533 -37.90 21.80 29.44
C GLY A 533 -39.21 22.59 29.38
N THR A 534 -39.44 23.47 30.35
CA THR A 534 -40.60 24.39 30.33
C THR A 534 -40.14 25.84 30.31
N TYR A 535 -40.80 26.66 29.49
CA TYR A 535 -40.51 28.08 29.34
C TYR A 535 -41.82 28.86 29.24
N VAL A 536 -41.89 30.05 29.85
CA VAL A 536 -43.07 30.92 29.78
C VAL A 536 -42.64 32.31 29.41
N ASP A 537 -43.25 32.86 28.37
CA ASP A 537 -42.99 34.22 27.93
C ASP A 537 -44.26 34.89 27.37
N TYR A 538 -44.07 35.90 26.52
CA TYR A 538 -45.15 36.60 25.82
C TYR A 538 -45.07 36.44 24.29
N SER A 539 -44.21 35.55 23.78
CA SER A 539 -44.06 35.24 22.35
C SER A 539 -44.82 33.95 22.02
N PRO A 540 -45.63 33.90 20.95
CA PRO A 540 -46.25 32.65 20.54
C PRO A 540 -45.27 31.62 19.96
N GLU A 541 -44.06 32.03 19.59
CA GLU A 541 -43.01 31.19 19.00
C GLU A 541 -42.09 30.56 20.08
N ASP A 542 -41.76 29.27 19.92
CA ASP A 542 -40.82 28.58 20.80
C ASP A 542 -39.40 29.13 20.69
N SER A 543 -38.70 29.21 21.82
CA SER A 543 -37.28 29.54 21.84
C SER A 543 -36.44 28.39 21.28
N THR A 544 -35.42 28.71 20.48
CA THR A 544 -34.41 27.76 20.02
C THR A 544 -33.26 27.58 21.02
N MET A 545 -33.26 28.35 22.10
CA MET A 545 -32.20 28.32 23.12
C MET A 545 -32.56 27.35 24.24
N ALA A 546 -31.74 26.33 24.46
CA ALA A 546 -31.91 25.36 25.53
C ALA A 546 -31.94 26.02 26.92
N ALA A 547 -31.16 27.09 27.09
CA ALA A 547 -31.09 27.87 28.32
C ALA A 547 -32.37 28.66 28.66
N ALA A 548 -33.28 28.86 27.69
CA ALA A 548 -34.57 29.50 27.97
C ALA A 548 -35.50 28.58 28.78
N TYR A 549 -35.31 27.27 28.68
CA TYR A 549 -36.15 26.27 29.30
C TYR A 549 -35.59 25.81 30.65
N THR A 550 -36.47 25.63 31.63
CA THR A 550 -36.15 24.96 32.89
C THR A 550 -36.36 23.45 32.73
N TRP A 551 -35.26 22.70 32.80
CA TRP A 551 -35.23 21.26 32.55
C TRP A 551 -35.52 20.45 33.81
N ALA A 552 -36.43 19.49 33.70
CA ALA A 552 -36.74 18.52 34.74
C ALA A 552 -36.73 17.10 34.14
N ARG A 553 -36.22 16.12 34.90
CA ARG A 553 -36.28 14.72 34.48
C ARG A 553 -37.72 14.22 34.55
N ILE A 554 -38.18 13.48 33.54
CA ILE A 554 -39.51 12.87 33.53
C ILE A 554 -39.49 11.63 34.46
N GLN A 555 -39.43 11.85 35.77
CA GLN A 555 -39.62 10.81 36.79
C GLN A 555 -40.08 11.46 38.11
N GLY A 556 -41.38 11.39 38.39
CA GLY A 556 -41.94 11.98 39.62
C GLY A 556 -43.44 11.77 39.80
N LYS A 557 -43.91 11.97 41.04
CA LYS A 557 -45.30 11.79 41.50
C LYS A 557 -46.11 13.10 41.48
N ASP A 558 -45.45 14.23 41.27
CA ASP A 558 -45.98 15.59 41.47
C ASP A 558 -45.87 16.41 40.17
N GLY A 559 -46.71 17.45 40.01
CA GLY A 559 -46.69 18.34 38.85
C GLY A 559 -45.35 19.06 38.68
N ILE A 560 -44.98 19.36 37.43
CA ILE A 560 -43.70 20.00 37.10
C ILE A 560 -43.84 21.51 37.35
N PRO A 561 -43.08 22.11 38.28
CA PRO A 561 -43.19 23.54 38.58
C PRO A 561 -42.63 24.40 37.44
N GLY A 562 -43.40 25.40 37.01
CA GLY A 562 -42.94 26.43 36.09
C GLY A 562 -42.18 27.56 36.79
N ILE A 563 -41.54 28.43 35.99
CA ILE A 563 -40.90 29.65 36.48
C ILE A 563 -42.01 30.61 36.97
N ASN A 564 -41.84 31.21 38.15
CA ASN A 564 -42.84 32.12 38.71
C ASN A 564 -43.15 33.28 37.75
N GLY A 565 -44.44 33.49 37.48
CA GLY A 565 -44.90 34.71 36.83
C GLY A 565 -44.60 35.94 37.70
N ALA A 566 -44.69 37.13 37.11
CA ALA A 566 -44.46 38.40 37.81
C ALA A 566 -45.36 38.62 39.05
N ASP A 567 -46.43 37.82 39.21
CA ASP A 567 -47.35 37.83 40.35
C ASP A 567 -46.93 36.91 41.52
N GLY A 568 -45.83 36.17 41.38
CA GLY A 568 -45.25 35.33 42.44
C GLY A 568 -45.97 34.00 42.66
N LYS A 569 -46.88 33.58 41.76
CA LYS A 569 -47.52 32.27 41.82
C LYS A 569 -46.78 31.24 40.95
N THR A 570 -46.63 30.03 41.47
CA THR A 570 -46.02 28.90 40.77
C THR A 570 -47.10 28.07 40.10
N SER A 571 -47.12 28.01 38.77
CA SER A 571 -47.97 27.09 38.01
C SER A 571 -47.35 25.70 37.93
N TYR A 572 -48.16 24.66 37.96
CA TYR A 572 -47.75 23.26 37.83
C TYR A 572 -48.31 22.66 36.55
N LEU A 573 -47.45 22.05 35.74
CA LEU A 573 -47.83 21.27 34.56
C LEU A 573 -48.07 19.81 34.96
N HIS A 574 -49.24 19.30 34.60
CA HIS A 574 -49.63 17.91 34.79
C HIS A 574 -49.72 17.20 33.44
N ILE A 575 -49.09 16.02 33.36
CA ILE A 575 -49.11 15.15 32.19
C ILE A 575 -49.80 13.84 32.53
N ARG A 576 -50.73 13.43 31.67
CA ARG A 576 -51.44 12.16 31.75
C ARG A 576 -51.61 11.53 30.37
N TYR A 577 -51.97 10.25 30.34
CA TYR A 577 -52.17 9.49 29.11
C TYR A 577 -53.57 8.89 29.05
N SER A 578 -54.08 8.74 27.84
CA SER A 578 -55.38 8.15 27.51
C SER A 578 -55.27 7.32 26.23
N ASP A 579 -56.03 6.22 26.14
CA ASP A 579 -56.12 5.42 24.90
C ASP A 579 -57.37 5.75 24.07
N ASP A 580 -58.30 6.54 24.61
CA ASP A 580 -59.64 6.76 24.04
C ASP A 580 -59.94 8.25 23.73
N GLY A 581 -58.89 9.08 23.65
CA GLY A 581 -59.01 10.49 23.32
C GLY A 581 -59.46 11.36 24.49
N GLY A 582 -59.18 10.95 25.73
CA GLY A 582 -59.48 11.72 26.93
C GLY A 582 -60.84 11.43 27.56
N GLN A 583 -61.47 10.30 27.23
CA GLN A 583 -62.70 9.85 27.91
C GLN A 583 -62.35 9.14 29.22
N THR A 584 -61.24 8.41 29.25
CA THR A 584 -60.67 7.80 30.45
C THR A 584 -59.15 7.92 30.47
N PHE A 585 -58.58 7.86 31.67
CA PHE A 585 -57.14 7.71 31.84
C PHE A 585 -56.70 6.27 31.54
N THR A 586 -55.47 6.09 31.07
CA THR A 586 -54.82 4.78 31.07
C THR A 586 -54.59 4.26 32.49
N SER A 587 -54.05 3.05 32.62
CA SER A 587 -53.75 2.44 33.92
C SER A 587 -52.84 3.31 34.80
N LEU A 588 -52.88 3.07 36.13
CA LEU A 588 -52.18 3.88 37.14
C LEU A 588 -52.58 5.37 37.10
N ASP A 589 -53.87 5.65 36.96
CA ASP A 589 -54.44 7.01 36.88
C ASP A 589 -53.82 7.85 35.76
N GLY A 590 -53.56 7.25 34.60
CA GLY A 590 -53.05 7.95 33.41
C GLY A 590 -51.53 8.11 33.41
N LYS A 591 -50.81 7.33 34.21
CA LYS A 591 -49.33 7.35 34.28
C LYS A 591 -48.68 6.37 33.31
N THR A 592 -49.43 5.39 32.83
CA THR A 592 -48.97 4.46 31.79
C THR A 592 -49.09 5.14 30.42
N PRO A 593 -48.02 5.23 29.60
CA PRO A 593 -48.09 5.83 28.27
C PRO A 593 -49.22 5.24 27.41
N GLY A 594 -49.98 6.10 26.74
CA GLY A 594 -51.15 5.77 25.93
C GLY A 594 -51.15 6.47 24.58
N ILE A 595 -52.19 6.27 23.77
CA ILE A 595 -52.30 6.81 22.40
C ILE A 595 -52.36 8.35 22.37
N TYR A 596 -52.94 8.96 23.40
CA TYR A 596 -53.10 10.40 23.57
C TYR A 596 -52.33 10.87 24.81
N ILE A 597 -51.71 12.05 24.69
CA ILE A 597 -51.12 12.78 25.82
C ILE A 597 -52.08 13.90 26.22
N GLY A 598 -52.34 14.03 27.52
CA GLY A 598 -53.16 15.04 28.12
C GLY A 598 -52.28 16.02 28.87
N GLN A 599 -52.52 17.32 28.67
CA GLN A 599 -51.83 18.40 29.36
C GLN A 599 -52.83 19.24 30.16
N TYR A 600 -52.51 19.54 31.41
CA TYR A 600 -53.29 20.42 32.27
C TYR A 600 -52.35 21.29 33.09
N THR A 601 -52.67 22.58 33.25
CA THR A 601 -51.87 23.49 34.08
C THR A 601 -52.76 24.18 35.10
N ASP A 602 -52.35 24.16 36.37
CA ASP A 602 -53.01 24.90 37.45
C ASP A 602 -51.98 25.45 38.46
N PHE A 603 -52.41 25.83 39.67
CA PHE A 603 -51.52 26.30 40.75
C PHE A 603 -51.42 25.29 41.91
N THR A 604 -51.83 24.05 41.69
CA THR A 604 -51.85 22.97 42.68
C THR A 604 -50.76 21.96 42.35
N GLN A 605 -49.87 21.67 43.30
CA GLN A 605 -48.79 20.71 43.06
C GLN A 605 -49.30 19.27 42.82
N THR A 606 -50.44 18.91 43.41
CA THR A 606 -51.05 17.58 43.31
C THR A 606 -51.83 17.43 42.01
N ASP A 607 -51.55 16.37 41.26
CA ASP A 607 -52.24 16.08 40.00
C ASP A 607 -53.77 15.96 40.14
N SER A 608 -54.50 16.55 39.18
CA SER A 608 -55.94 16.34 39.04
C SER A 608 -56.25 14.91 38.58
N LEU A 609 -57.23 14.28 39.24
CA LEU A 609 -57.82 12.99 38.84
C LEU A 609 -59.06 13.16 37.93
N ASP A 610 -59.37 14.39 37.53
CA ASP A 610 -60.43 14.66 36.56
C ASP A 610 -59.85 14.62 35.13
N VAL A 611 -60.22 13.60 34.36
CA VAL A 611 -59.78 13.41 32.97
C VAL A 611 -60.19 14.58 32.06
N ALA A 612 -61.29 15.27 32.39
CA ALA A 612 -61.81 16.40 31.63
C ALA A 612 -61.03 17.70 31.87
N ALA A 613 -60.19 17.76 32.91
CA ALA A 613 -59.31 18.90 33.16
C ALA A 613 -58.16 18.97 32.14
N TYR A 614 -57.79 17.84 31.52
CA TYR A 614 -56.68 17.73 30.58
C TYR A 614 -57.13 18.01 29.15
N THR A 615 -56.29 18.73 28.41
CA THR A 615 -56.43 18.91 26.96
C THR A 615 -55.61 17.84 26.26
N TRP A 616 -56.23 17.09 25.35
CA TRP A 616 -55.68 15.86 24.79
C TRP A 616 -55.18 16.04 23.36
N ALA A 617 -53.98 15.54 23.07
CA ALA A 617 -53.39 15.48 21.74
C ALA A 617 -52.98 14.04 21.42
N LYS A 618 -53.26 13.57 20.20
CA LYS A 618 -52.86 12.23 19.72
C LYS A 618 -51.34 12.25 19.49
N VAL A 619 -50.59 11.37 20.16
CA VAL A 619 -49.11 11.37 20.10
C VAL A 619 -48.52 10.10 19.49
N LYS A 620 -49.32 9.04 19.32
CA LYS A 620 -48.90 7.84 18.61
C LYS A 620 -49.42 7.86 17.17
N GLY A 621 -48.51 7.91 16.20
CA GLY A 621 -48.81 8.04 14.76
C GLY A 621 -49.32 6.75 14.11
N ASP A 622 -49.98 6.90 12.96
CA ASP A 622 -50.67 5.85 12.18
C ASP A 622 -49.73 4.88 11.42
N ASN A 623 -48.46 4.74 11.86
CA ASN A 623 -47.39 4.01 11.13
C ASN A 623 -46.77 2.85 11.92
N ASP A 624 -47.47 2.27 12.90
CA ASP A 624 -46.97 1.06 13.58
C ASP A 624 -46.90 -0.12 12.59
N ILE A 625 -45.82 -0.92 12.66
CA ILE A 625 -45.68 -2.19 11.94
C ILE A 625 -46.05 -3.34 12.87
N ILE A 626 -47.08 -4.11 12.53
CA ILE A 626 -47.44 -5.34 13.25
C ILE A 626 -46.82 -6.53 12.53
N SER A 627 -46.01 -7.31 13.23
CA SER A 627 -45.45 -8.56 12.72
C SER A 627 -46.27 -9.75 13.21
N ALA A 628 -46.94 -10.45 12.31
CA ALA A 628 -47.79 -11.60 12.67
C ALA A 628 -47.98 -12.57 11.47
N PRO A 629 -48.22 -13.87 11.73
CA PRO A 629 -48.51 -14.86 10.68
C PRO A 629 -49.96 -14.82 10.18
N SER A 630 -50.81 -13.98 10.76
CA SER A 630 -52.21 -13.78 10.35
C SER A 630 -52.54 -12.30 10.32
N ALA A 631 -53.50 -11.91 9.48
CA ALA A 631 -53.87 -10.51 9.31
C ALA A 631 -54.27 -9.88 10.66
N PRO A 632 -53.73 -8.71 11.01
CA PRO A 632 -54.09 -8.03 12.24
C PRO A 632 -55.53 -7.50 12.17
N GLU A 633 -56.22 -7.51 13.31
CA GLU A 633 -57.57 -6.93 13.44
C GLU A 633 -57.57 -5.41 13.21
N ARG A 634 -56.43 -4.78 13.50
CA ARG A 634 -56.19 -3.36 13.34
C ARG A 634 -55.77 -3.04 11.91
N THR A 635 -56.56 -2.24 11.19
CA THR A 635 -56.36 -1.93 9.76
C THR A 635 -55.59 -0.63 9.49
N ASP A 636 -55.41 0.23 10.50
CA ASP A 636 -54.62 1.47 10.47
C ASP A 636 -53.14 1.22 10.79
N CYS A 637 -52.57 0.11 10.30
CA CYS A 637 -51.18 -0.23 10.51
C CYS A 637 -50.57 -0.92 9.28
N MET A 638 -49.24 -1.01 9.24
CA MET A 638 -48.56 -1.86 8.27
C MET A 638 -48.41 -3.28 8.85
N TRP A 639 -48.59 -4.30 8.02
CA TRP A 639 -48.53 -5.69 8.44
C TRP A 639 -47.33 -6.39 7.81
N LEU A 640 -46.40 -6.87 8.62
CA LEU A 640 -45.36 -7.80 8.18
C LEU A 640 -45.89 -9.24 8.32
N ASP A 641 -46.30 -9.83 7.20
CA ASP A 641 -46.83 -11.18 7.10
C ASP A 641 -45.70 -12.21 7.18
N THR A 642 -45.60 -12.90 8.31
CA THR A 642 -44.57 -13.91 8.57
C THR A 642 -45.02 -15.34 8.25
N SER A 643 -46.19 -15.55 7.65
CA SER A 643 -46.69 -16.89 7.30
C SER A 643 -45.94 -17.54 6.12
N THR A 644 -45.23 -16.73 5.34
CA THR A 644 -44.48 -17.15 4.16
C THR A 644 -42.98 -17.19 4.46
N LYS A 645 -42.24 -18.02 3.71
CA LYS A 645 -40.80 -18.26 3.92
C LYS A 645 -39.95 -16.98 3.75
N ARG A 646 -40.46 -15.99 3.00
CA ARG A 646 -39.93 -14.62 2.90
C ARG A 646 -41.04 -13.68 3.36
N SER A 647 -40.85 -13.01 4.49
CA SER A 647 -41.88 -12.14 5.06
C SER A 647 -42.24 -11.00 4.11
N MET A 648 -43.54 -10.74 3.94
CA MET A 648 -44.05 -9.72 3.02
C MET A 648 -44.69 -8.58 3.80
N LEU A 649 -44.36 -7.34 3.44
CA LEU A 649 -44.94 -6.15 4.05
C LEU A 649 -46.20 -5.76 3.28
N LYS A 650 -47.31 -5.61 4.00
CA LYS A 650 -48.64 -5.34 3.46
C LYS A 650 -49.24 -4.08 4.09
N LYS A 651 -50.05 -3.36 3.32
CA LYS A 651 -50.85 -2.21 3.76
C LYS A 651 -52.33 -2.50 3.50
N TYR A 652 -53.20 -2.11 4.43
CA TYR A 652 -54.63 -2.24 4.25
C TYR A 652 -55.14 -1.17 3.27
N ASN A 653 -55.79 -1.61 2.19
CA ASN A 653 -56.44 -0.73 1.25
C ASN A 653 -57.92 -0.61 1.65
N TYR A 654 -58.32 0.59 2.06
CA TYR A 654 -59.67 0.88 2.53
C TYR A 654 -60.72 0.86 1.40
N ASP A 655 -60.33 1.12 0.15
CA ASP A 655 -61.24 1.11 -1.00
C ASP A 655 -61.60 -0.32 -1.42
N THR A 656 -60.64 -1.24 -1.33
CA THR A 656 -60.82 -2.66 -1.69
C THR A 656 -61.12 -3.56 -0.49
N SER A 657 -60.96 -3.03 0.74
CA SER A 657 -61.06 -3.77 2.01
C SER A 657 -60.14 -5.01 2.08
N GLN A 658 -58.96 -4.93 1.47
CA GLN A 658 -57.97 -6.02 1.41
C GLN A 658 -56.58 -5.55 1.85
N TRP A 659 -55.74 -6.49 2.31
CA TRP A 659 -54.31 -6.25 2.57
C TRP A 659 -53.50 -6.44 1.29
N GLU A 660 -52.86 -5.38 0.80
CA GLU A 660 -52.09 -5.35 -0.44
C GLU A 660 -50.59 -5.31 -0.15
N VAL A 661 -49.79 -6.05 -0.95
CA VAL A 661 -48.33 -6.14 -0.78
C VAL A 661 -47.67 -4.83 -1.21
N VAL A 662 -46.77 -4.33 -0.37
CA VAL A 662 -46.06 -3.05 -0.56
C VAL A 662 -44.62 -3.29 -1.04
N ASN A 663 -44.04 -4.47 -0.77
CA ASN A 663 -42.66 -4.81 -1.11
C ASN A 663 -42.57 -6.00 -2.07
N ASP A 664 -43.13 -5.89 -3.28
CA ASP A 664 -42.96 -6.94 -4.29
C ASP A 664 -41.64 -6.79 -5.06
N PHE A 665 -40.54 -7.22 -4.45
CA PHE A 665 -39.23 -7.38 -5.12
C PHE A 665 -39.05 -8.77 -5.75
N SER A 666 -40.14 -9.54 -5.92
CA SER A 666 -40.03 -10.93 -6.38
C SER A 666 -39.46 -11.03 -7.79
N ALA A 667 -39.75 -10.05 -8.65
CA ALA A 667 -39.20 -9.96 -10.00
C ALA A 667 -37.69 -9.66 -9.98
N ASP A 668 -37.25 -8.69 -9.17
CA ASP A 668 -35.83 -8.33 -9.06
C ASP A 668 -35.00 -9.47 -8.46
N ILE A 669 -35.53 -10.13 -7.42
CA ILE A 669 -34.87 -11.29 -6.81
C ILE A 669 -34.81 -12.46 -7.80
N SER A 670 -35.86 -12.70 -8.59
CA SER A 670 -35.85 -13.75 -9.61
C SER A 670 -34.81 -13.46 -10.71
N ALA A 671 -34.69 -12.19 -11.14
CA ALA A 671 -33.68 -11.77 -12.11
C ALA A 671 -32.25 -11.92 -11.58
N VAL A 672 -32.03 -11.61 -10.30
CA VAL A 672 -30.73 -11.82 -9.63
C VAL A 672 -30.43 -13.31 -9.47
N GLU A 673 -31.39 -14.14 -9.06
CA GLU A 673 -31.23 -15.59 -8.95
C GLU A 673 -30.92 -16.23 -10.31
N GLU A 674 -31.58 -15.80 -11.39
CA GLU A 674 -31.29 -16.25 -12.75
C GLU A 674 -29.89 -15.81 -13.23
N THR A 675 -29.48 -14.59 -12.90
CA THR A 675 -28.12 -14.09 -13.19
C THR A 675 -27.07 -14.90 -12.45
N ILE A 676 -27.27 -15.19 -11.16
CA ILE A 676 -26.36 -16.00 -10.34
C ILE A 676 -26.28 -17.44 -10.89
N LEU A 677 -27.42 -18.03 -11.30
CA LEU A 677 -27.45 -19.36 -11.92
C LEU A 677 -26.72 -19.39 -13.26
N ASN A 678 -26.85 -18.35 -14.09
CA ASN A 678 -26.15 -18.23 -15.36
C ASN A 678 -24.63 -18.03 -15.18
N ILE A 679 -24.22 -17.19 -14.22
CA ILE A 679 -22.79 -17.03 -13.86
C ILE A 679 -22.22 -18.33 -13.31
N SER A 680 -22.91 -18.96 -12.35
CA SER A 680 -22.43 -20.20 -11.73
C SER A 680 -22.34 -21.35 -12.74
N SER A 681 -23.33 -21.48 -13.63
CA SER A 681 -23.34 -22.53 -14.66
C SER A 681 -22.30 -22.30 -15.76
N SER A 682 -22.04 -21.04 -16.15
CA SER A 682 -20.96 -20.71 -17.09
C SER A 682 -19.59 -20.95 -16.48
N SER A 683 -19.33 -20.54 -15.24
CA SER A 683 -18.09 -20.84 -14.52
C SER A 683 -17.89 -22.35 -14.33
N LEU A 684 -18.93 -23.09 -13.93
CA LEU A 684 -18.86 -24.56 -13.82
C LEU A 684 -18.59 -25.24 -15.17
N THR A 685 -19.11 -24.70 -16.26
CA THR A 685 -18.86 -25.22 -17.61
C THR A 685 -17.43 -24.93 -18.05
N ALA A 686 -16.93 -23.71 -17.81
CA ALA A 686 -15.55 -23.34 -18.09
C ALA A 686 -14.56 -24.18 -17.29
N THR A 687 -14.77 -24.33 -15.97
CA THR A 687 -13.93 -25.20 -15.12
C THR A 687 -14.04 -26.66 -15.53
N LYS A 688 -15.21 -27.14 -15.96
CA LYS A 688 -15.38 -28.50 -16.49
C LYS A 688 -14.57 -28.69 -17.78
N ASP A 689 -14.59 -27.71 -18.68
CA ASP A 689 -13.87 -27.77 -19.96
C ASP A 689 -12.36 -27.63 -19.74
N GLU A 690 -11.92 -26.82 -18.77
CA GLU A 690 -10.53 -26.80 -18.29
C GLU A 690 -10.09 -28.14 -17.69
N ILE A 691 -10.87 -28.70 -16.77
CA ILE A 691 -10.56 -30.02 -16.18
C ILE A 691 -10.52 -31.08 -17.28
N ARG A 692 -11.43 -31.01 -18.26
CA ARG A 692 -11.43 -31.93 -19.39
C ARG A 692 -10.19 -31.76 -20.27
N ALA A 693 -9.80 -30.52 -20.57
CA ALA A 693 -8.59 -30.23 -21.34
C ALA A 693 -7.31 -30.63 -20.58
N MET A 694 -7.27 -30.44 -19.25
CA MET A 694 -6.18 -30.91 -18.40
C MET A 694 -6.10 -32.44 -18.35
N VAL A 695 -7.25 -33.12 -18.31
CA VAL A 695 -7.31 -34.59 -18.31
C VAL A 695 -7.00 -35.16 -19.70
N GLU A 696 -7.43 -34.50 -20.78
CA GLU A 696 -7.12 -34.88 -22.17
C GLU A 696 -5.65 -34.61 -22.54
N ASN A 697 -5.02 -33.56 -22.00
CA ASN A 697 -3.58 -33.29 -22.17
C ASN A 697 -2.69 -34.06 -21.17
N GLY A 698 -3.27 -34.64 -20.12
CA GLY A 698 -2.55 -35.32 -19.02
C GLY A 698 -2.37 -36.83 -19.20
N TYR A 699 -3.14 -37.47 -20.08
CA TYR A 699 -3.03 -38.90 -20.35
C TYR A 699 -2.69 -39.14 -21.83
N LEU A 700 -1.57 -39.83 -22.07
CA LEU A 700 -1.24 -40.40 -23.39
C LEU A 700 -2.44 -41.19 -23.90
N THR A 701 -2.98 -40.83 -25.05
CA THR A 701 -4.02 -41.65 -25.69
C THR A 701 -3.45 -43.03 -26.00
N LYS A 702 -4.30 -44.06 -26.06
CA LYS A 702 -3.83 -45.44 -26.33
C LYS A 702 -3.01 -45.54 -27.62
N ASN A 703 -3.32 -44.70 -28.61
CA ASN A 703 -2.54 -44.60 -29.84
C ASN A 703 -1.17 -43.94 -29.63
N GLU A 704 -1.08 -42.88 -28.81
CA GLU A 704 0.19 -42.22 -28.52
C GLU A 704 1.08 -43.07 -27.60
N ALA A 705 0.49 -43.87 -26.70
CA ALA A 705 1.20 -44.88 -25.92
C ALA A 705 1.73 -46.01 -26.80
N ASP A 706 0.94 -46.50 -27.76
CA ASP A 706 1.37 -47.49 -28.75
C ASP A 706 2.46 -46.91 -29.69
N GLU A 707 2.41 -45.62 -30.02
CA GLU A 707 3.45 -44.90 -30.77
C GLU A 707 4.73 -44.68 -29.94
N LEU A 708 4.60 -44.42 -28.63
CA LEU A 708 5.73 -44.32 -27.71
C LEU A 708 6.40 -45.69 -27.52
N GLU A 709 5.60 -46.75 -27.38
CA GLU A 709 6.08 -48.14 -27.30
C GLU A 709 6.73 -48.57 -28.63
N GLN A 710 6.19 -48.16 -29.78
CA GLN A 710 6.88 -48.34 -31.07
C GLN A 710 8.17 -47.55 -31.17
N ARG A 711 8.24 -46.31 -30.65
CA ARG A 711 9.46 -45.49 -30.64
C ARG A 711 10.53 -46.05 -29.71
N ILE A 712 10.14 -46.56 -28.55
CA ILE A 712 11.03 -47.24 -27.58
C ILE A 712 11.50 -48.59 -28.16
N THR A 713 10.64 -49.32 -28.85
CA THR A 713 11.01 -50.59 -29.51
C THR A 713 11.89 -50.38 -30.74
N LYS A 714 11.73 -49.27 -31.49
CA LYS A 714 12.60 -48.90 -32.63
C LYS A 714 13.97 -48.35 -32.23
N SER A 715 14.12 -47.87 -30.99
CA SER A 715 15.38 -47.33 -30.48
C SER A 715 16.29 -48.39 -29.82
N ILE A 716 15.86 -49.66 -29.82
CA ILE A 716 16.62 -50.74 -29.19
C ILE A 716 16.86 -51.87 -30.21
N ILE A 717 18.06 -51.83 -30.82
CA ILE A 717 18.80 -52.98 -31.37
C ILE A 717 18.10 -53.77 -32.48
N GLU A 718 18.44 -53.49 -33.74
CA GLU A 718 18.25 -54.46 -34.83
C GLU A 718 19.45 -55.42 -34.87
N GLN A 719 19.21 -56.68 -34.49
CA GLN A 719 20.13 -57.79 -34.72
C GLN A 719 19.80 -58.45 -36.07
N GLN A 720 20.67 -58.28 -37.06
CA GLN A 720 20.69 -59.21 -38.21
C GLN A 720 21.54 -60.43 -37.84
N SER A 721 21.32 -61.56 -38.50
CA SER A 721 21.86 -62.89 -38.18
C SER A 721 23.39 -62.97 -38.00
N ASP A 722 24.11 -61.92 -38.37
CA ASP A 722 25.54 -61.88 -38.61
C ASP A 722 26.20 -60.54 -38.21
N THR A 723 25.46 -59.52 -37.75
CA THR A 723 26.00 -58.25 -37.22
C THR A 723 25.09 -57.58 -36.17
N VAL A 724 25.69 -56.95 -35.15
CA VAL A 724 24.99 -56.07 -34.19
C VAL A 724 25.30 -54.62 -34.58
N THR A 725 24.30 -53.87 -35.03
CA THR A 725 24.45 -52.45 -35.37
C THR A 725 23.64 -51.60 -34.41
N ILE A 726 24.31 -50.72 -33.65
CA ILE A 726 23.64 -49.74 -32.78
C ILE A 726 23.33 -48.51 -33.65
N ARG A 727 22.05 -48.24 -33.91
CA ARG A 727 21.60 -46.99 -34.54
C ARG A 727 20.89 -46.12 -33.51
N PHE A 728 21.39 -44.90 -33.33
CA PHE A 728 20.70 -43.84 -32.61
C PHE A 728 19.95 -42.99 -33.65
N ASN A 729 18.63 -43.06 -33.66
CA ASN A 729 17.81 -42.16 -34.46
C ASN A 729 16.99 -41.29 -33.50
N GLU A 730 17.53 -40.14 -33.12
CA GLU A 730 16.74 -39.09 -32.44
C GLU A 730 17.04 -37.69 -32.98
N SER A 731 15.92 -36.97 -33.15
CA SER A 731 15.66 -35.54 -33.44
C SER A 731 16.68 -34.71 -34.25
N LYS A 732 16.17 -34.23 -35.39
CA LYS A 732 16.84 -33.39 -36.40
C LYS A 732 17.41 -32.05 -35.90
N GLU A 733 16.98 -31.54 -34.76
CA GLU A 733 17.38 -30.21 -34.26
C GLU A 733 18.61 -30.20 -33.34
N LEU A 734 18.96 -31.31 -32.70
CA LEU A 734 20.17 -31.38 -31.86
C LEU A 734 21.45 -31.62 -32.69
N VAL A 735 21.30 -32.13 -33.92
CA VAL A 735 22.39 -32.61 -34.76
C VAL A 735 23.18 -31.48 -35.43
N GLU A 736 22.54 -30.39 -35.87
CA GLU A 736 23.24 -29.31 -36.60
C GLU A 736 24.28 -28.55 -35.77
N LYS A 737 24.21 -28.57 -34.43
CA LYS A 737 25.20 -27.92 -33.55
C LYS A 737 26.33 -28.85 -33.08
N LEU A 738 26.16 -30.18 -33.20
CA LEU A 738 27.11 -31.19 -32.68
C LEU A 738 27.90 -31.91 -33.80
N GLU A 739 27.50 -31.77 -35.06
CA GLU A 739 28.07 -32.52 -36.21
C GLU A 739 29.58 -32.35 -36.39
N GLY A 740 30.17 -31.18 -36.13
CA GLY A 740 31.61 -30.97 -36.37
C GLY A 740 32.53 -31.77 -35.44
N VAL A 741 32.13 -31.93 -34.17
CA VAL A 741 32.98 -32.53 -33.12
C VAL A 741 32.68 -34.02 -32.98
N VAL A 742 31.42 -34.43 -33.12
CA VAL A 742 31.01 -35.84 -32.99
C VAL A 742 31.38 -36.65 -34.23
N GLN A 743 31.30 -36.08 -35.44
CA GLN A 743 31.65 -36.79 -36.67
C GLN A 743 33.15 -37.09 -36.75
N THR A 744 34.01 -36.13 -36.36
CA THR A 744 35.47 -36.30 -36.34
C THR A 744 35.89 -37.39 -35.35
N ASN A 745 35.31 -37.39 -34.13
CA ASN A 745 35.59 -38.42 -33.13
C ASN A 745 35.02 -39.80 -33.53
N LYS A 746 33.89 -39.85 -34.23
CA LYS A 746 33.29 -41.10 -34.73
C LYS A 746 34.10 -41.72 -35.86
N GLU A 747 34.57 -40.90 -36.82
CA GLU A 747 35.44 -41.36 -37.91
C GLU A 747 36.76 -41.90 -37.37
N GLU A 748 37.35 -41.26 -36.36
CA GLU A 748 38.54 -41.81 -35.70
C GLU A 748 38.25 -43.12 -34.95
N ILE A 749 37.13 -43.22 -34.21
CA ILE A 749 36.80 -44.45 -33.48
C ILE A 749 36.52 -45.61 -34.45
N GLU A 750 35.75 -45.43 -35.52
CA GLU A 750 35.49 -46.48 -36.52
C GLU A 750 36.76 -46.87 -37.31
N LYS A 751 37.66 -45.90 -37.50
CA LYS A 751 38.97 -46.13 -38.12
C LYS A 751 39.87 -47.02 -37.26
N PHE A 752 39.82 -46.91 -35.93
CA PHE A 752 40.72 -47.64 -35.03
C PHE A 752 40.08 -48.79 -34.26
N ILE A 753 38.76 -48.87 -34.08
CA ILE A 753 38.09 -49.90 -33.26
C ILE A 753 36.89 -50.46 -34.02
N ARG A 754 36.86 -51.77 -34.25
CA ARG A 754 35.79 -52.46 -35.00
C ARG A 754 35.31 -53.71 -34.26
N PHE A 755 33.99 -53.93 -34.26
CA PHE A 755 33.36 -55.14 -33.72
C PHE A 755 32.92 -56.05 -34.88
N ILE A 756 33.67 -57.12 -35.14
CA ILE A 756 33.47 -57.97 -36.32
C ILE A 756 33.22 -59.40 -35.86
N LYS A 757 32.05 -59.98 -36.16
CA LYS A 757 31.78 -61.43 -35.94
C LYS A 757 32.15 -61.93 -34.52
N GLY A 758 31.81 -61.18 -33.47
CA GLY A 758 32.05 -61.57 -32.07
C GLY A 758 33.48 -61.35 -31.54
N ARG A 759 34.32 -60.63 -32.29
CA ARG A 759 35.65 -60.19 -31.86
C ARG A 759 35.83 -58.68 -32.01
N ILE A 760 36.68 -58.10 -31.16
CA ILE A 760 37.05 -56.68 -31.22
C ILE A 760 38.39 -56.57 -31.92
N GLU A 761 38.46 -55.80 -33.00
CA GLU A 761 39.69 -55.48 -33.70
C GLU A 761 40.08 -54.02 -33.40
N ILE A 762 41.34 -53.81 -32.99
CA ILE A 762 41.90 -52.49 -32.70
C ILE A 762 43.11 -52.24 -33.61
N GLY A 763 43.04 -51.22 -34.45
CA GLY A 763 44.05 -50.84 -35.43
C GLY A 763 43.42 -50.07 -36.59
N GLU A 764 44.18 -49.16 -37.20
CA GLU A 764 43.75 -48.45 -38.41
C GLU A 764 43.33 -49.47 -39.49
N SER A 765 42.24 -49.21 -40.22
CA SER A 765 41.63 -50.18 -41.17
C SER A 765 42.58 -50.71 -42.24
N ASP A 766 43.61 -49.95 -42.60
CA ASP A 766 44.62 -50.30 -43.60
C ASP A 766 45.98 -50.66 -42.97
N SER A 767 46.07 -50.73 -41.64
CA SER A 767 47.31 -51.07 -40.95
C SER A 767 47.67 -52.53 -41.17
N ALA A 768 48.95 -52.78 -41.45
CA ALA A 768 49.51 -54.13 -41.40
C ALA A 768 49.40 -54.72 -39.98
N PHE A 769 49.41 -53.90 -38.95
CA PHE A 769 49.33 -54.34 -37.55
C PHE A 769 47.95 -54.08 -36.97
N SER A 770 47.35 -55.10 -36.35
CA SER A 770 46.11 -54.98 -35.59
C SER A 770 46.15 -55.84 -34.31
N LEU A 771 45.31 -55.47 -33.34
CA LEU A 771 45.06 -56.24 -32.14
C LEU A 771 43.67 -56.87 -32.27
N GLU A 772 43.55 -58.14 -31.97
CA GLU A 772 42.28 -58.88 -31.95
C GLU A 772 41.99 -59.37 -30.53
N ILE A 773 40.80 -59.05 -30.03
CA ILE A 773 40.29 -59.50 -28.73
C ILE A 773 39.10 -60.42 -29.00
N THR A 774 39.23 -61.66 -28.53
CA THR A 774 38.17 -62.68 -28.55
C THR A 774 37.90 -63.15 -27.12
N ASN A 775 36.84 -63.94 -26.91
CA ASN A 775 36.58 -64.58 -25.61
C ASN A 775 37.65 -65.61 -25.21
N GLU A 776 38.52 -66.04 -26.13
CA GLU A 776 39.50 -67.10 -25.91
C GLU A 776 40.94 -66.56 -25.82
N LYS A 777 41.23 -65.44 -26.48
CA LYS A 777 42.59 -64.87 -26.58
C LYS A 777 42.60 -63.39 -26.96
N ILE A 778 43.66 -62.71 -26.55
CA ILE A 778 44.06 -61.39 -27.05
C ILE A 778 45.28 -61.59 -27.94
N ALA A 779 45.19 -61.30 -29.25
CA ALA A 779 46.23 -61.56 -30.24
C ALA A 779 46.70 -60.28 -30.94
N PHE A 780 48.00 -60.18 -31.19
CA PHE A 780 48.64 -59.18 -32.04
C PHE A 780 48.86 -59.79 -33.42
N LEU A 781 48.41 -59.12 -34.46
CA LEU A 781 48.48 -59.56 -35.84
C LEU A 781 49.41 -58.66 -36.65
N ASP A 782 50.18 -59.25 -37.56
CA ASP A 782 50.90 -58.58 -38.64
C ASP A 782 50.44 -59.19 -39.98
N ARG A 783 49.84 -58.38 -40.85
CA ARG A 783 49.20 -58.76 -42.12
C ARG A 783 48.27 -59.97 -41.97
N GLY A 784 47.50 -59.98 -40.87
CA GLY A 784 46.57 -61.06 -40.53
C GLY A 784 47.21 -62.33 -39.95
N SER A 785 48.53 -62.36 -39.76
CA SER A 785 49.23 -63.47 -39.10
C SER A 785 49.46 -63.16 -37.61
N GLU A 786 49.12 -64.09 -36.72
CA GLU A 786 49.33 -63.94 -35.28
C GLU A 786 50.83 -63.97 -34.93
N ILE A 787 51.34 -62.85 -34.40
CA ILE A 787 52.75 -62.69 -34.01
C ILE A 787 52.95 -62.79 -32.49
N ALA A 788 51.90 -62.52 -31.71
CA ALA A 788 51.88 -62.73 -30.27
C ALA A 788 50.44 -62.91 -29.79
N TYR A 789 50.20 -63.67 -28.73
CA TYR A 789 48.89 -63.71 -28.08
C TYR A 789 48.97 -64.06 -26.60
N ILE A 790 47.92 -63.68 -25.87
CA ILE A 790 47.67 -64.06 -24.48
C ILE A 790 46.42 -64.93 -24.46
N SER A 791 46.54 -66.17 -23.97
CA SER A 791 45.43 -67.10 -23.80
C SER A 791 45.76 -68.11 -22.70
N ASN A 792 44.77 -68.55 -21.92
CA ASN A 792 44.93 -69.61 -20.91
C ASN A 792 46.13 -69.41 -19.96
N SER A 793 46.32 -68.18 -19.47
CA SER A 793 47.46 -67.78 -18.61
C SER A 793 48.85 -67.94 -19.24
N GLN A 794 48.93 -68.06 -20.57
CA GLN A 794 50.17 -68.10 -21.34
C GLN A 794 50.29 -66.89 -22.24
N LEU A 795 51.49 -66.29 -22.26
CA LEU A 795 51.92 -65.33 -23.27
C LEU A 795 52.81 -66.06 -24.28
N VAL A 796 52.39 -66.07 -25.54
CA VAL A 796 53.14 -66.67 -26.64
C VAL A 796 53.55 -65.56 -27.59
N ILE A 797 54.82 -65.52 -27.97
CA ILE A 797 55.39 -64.55 -28.91
C ILE A 797 56.20 -65.33 -29.93
N THR A 798 55.92 -65.16 -31.23
CA THR A 798 56.56 -65.90 -32.32
C THR A 798 58.05 -65.57 -32.43
N ASP A 799 58.40 -64.30 -32.34
CA ASP A 799 59.79 -63.83 -32.27
C ASP A 799 59.87 -62.59 -31.35
N ALA A 800 60.81 -62.61 -30.39
CA ALA A 800 60.93 -61.58 -29.36
C ALA A 800 62.36 -61.01 -29.33
N ASN A 801 62.50 -59.76 -29.75
CA ASN A 801 63.75 -59.00 -29.58
C ASN A 801 63.68 -58.15 -28.30
N ILE A 802 64.35 -58.59 -27.23
CA ILE A 802 64.33 -57.94 -25.91
C ILE A 802 65.56 -57.05 -25.78
N GLN A 803 65.37 -55.72 -25.86
CA GLN A 803 66.48 -54.76 -25.89
C GLN A 803 67.15 -54.50 -24.53
N ASN A 804 66.39 -54.59 -23.43
CA ASN A 804 66.87 -54.16 -22.11
C ASN A 804 67.21 -55.34 -21.20
N SER A 805 66.21 -56.10 -20.75
CA SER A 805 66.40 -57.26 -19.87
C SER A 805 65.19 -58.18 -19.90
N LEU A 806 65.42 -59.48 -19.86
CA LEU A 806 64.38 -60.50 -19.63
C LEU A 806 64.60 -61.10 -18.24
N SER A 807 63.58 -61.16 -17.41
CA SER A 807 63.69 -61.77 -16.07
C SER A 807 62.66 -62.87 -15.91
N VAL A 808 63.10 -64.05 -15.47
CA VAL A 808 62.25 -65.22 -15.21
C VAL A 808 62.48 -65.66 -13.78
N GLY A 809 61.52 -65.37 -12.90
CA GLY A 809 61.68 -65.55 -11.46
C GLY A 809 62.85 -64.72 -10.92
N LYS A 810 63.72 -65.34 -10.11
CA LYS A 810 64.94 -64.71 -9.57
C LYS A 810 66.11 -64.62 -10.57
N PHE A 811 65.91 -65.03 -11.82
CA PHE A 811 66.98 -65.04 -12.83
C PHE A 811 66.77 -63.93 -13.86
N HIS A 812 67.77 -63.07 -14.01
CA HIS A 812 67.79 -61.98 -14.96
C HIS A 812 68.75 -62.31 -16.11
N PHE A 813 68.24 -62.33 -17.34
CA PHE A 813 69.00 -62.37 -18.58
C PHE A 813 69.36 -60.93 -18.97
N VAL A 814 70.64 -60.60 -18.85
CA VAL A 814 71.16 -59.26 -19.09
C VAL A 814 72.19 -59.30 -20.21
N PRO A 815 72.01 -58.54 -21.30
CA PRO A 815 73.01 -58.42 -22.34
C PRO A 815 74.25 -57.68 -21.81
N ARG A 816 75.45 -58.22 -22.06
CA ARG A 816 76.71 -57.52 -21.78
C ARG A 816 77.04 -56.56 -22.93
N SER A 817 77.86 -55.56 -22.64
CA SER A 817 78.40 -54.62 -23.64
C SER A 817 79.21 -55.27 -24.77
N ASN A 818 79.64 -56.52 -24.61
CA ASN A 818 80.34 -57.30 -25.63
C ASN A 818 79.42 -58.21 -26.46
N GLY A 819 78.10 -58.08 -26.33
CA GLY A 819 77.12 -58.89 -27.06
C GLY A 819 76.84 -60.28 -26.47
N ASN A 820 77.56 -60.70 -25.42
CA ASN A 820 77.28 -61.97 -24.74
C ASN A 820 76.16 -61.83 -23.71
N MET A 821 75.34 -62.86 -23.54
CA MET A 821 74.27 -62.87 -22.55
C MET A 821 74.73 -63.40 -21.19
N SER A 822 74.37 -62.71 -20.11
CA SER A 822 74.57 -63.20 -18.74
C SER A 822 73.26 -63.59 -18.09
N ILE A 823 73.31 -64.65 -17.27
CA ILE A 823 72.23 -65.01 -16.35
C ILE A 823 72.69 -64.58 -14.95
N LYS A 824 71.96 -63.65 -14.32
CA LYS A 824 72.21 -63.16 -12.97
C LYS A 824 71.07 -63.62 -12.05
N TYR A 825 71.38 -64.41 -11.03
CA TYR A 825 70.45 -64.69 -9.94
C TYR A 825 70.42 -63.49 -8.99
N ILE A 826 69.23 -62.95 -8.72
CA ILE A 826 69.01 -61.91 -7.71
C ILE A 826 68.31 -62.58 -6.52
N PRO A 827 68.99 -62.73 -5.37
CA PRO A 827 68.48 -63.46 -4.21
C PRO A 827 67.28 -62.79 -3.55
#